data_AF-A0A976PG63-F1
#
_entry.id   AF-A0A976PG63-F1
#
_cell.length_a   1.000
_cell.length_b   1.000
_cell.length_c   1.000
_cell.angle_alpha   90.00
_cell.angle_beta   90.00
_cell.angle_gamma   90.00
#
_symmetry.space_group_name_H-M   'P 1'
#
loop_
_entity.id
_entity.type
_entity.pdbx_description
1 polymer ?
#
loop_
_entity_poly.entity_id
_entity_poly.type
_entity_poly.pdbx_seq_one_letter_code
_entity_poly.pdbx_strand_id
1 'polypeptide(L)'
;MKTSPIAKVIIFIFSILGVTVQADLPKWSYDAGPSTETEMGRELIDLTADIPNMPEISYKLTKSQKFRPAFGPIPWRMRLEPNSVKMLFIGQDGTHIAEAAGRPATAGFGGRAQDLAKYFGVNESAAFINTYAFTIKGQYGSYQTPYIYEKNGERSVRFSNLVDNQLWLMTQDNGSPIAKWRNNLIDWIVKNNRDSMRLIVTFGGAARDAVASYIESKGGKVGSRSENSMENIQVPEIKLQYAGGNNQFPTPINEKGYDLYSDMLGRKVDYKDVSEQSAVVEDLQANLEAYIEKMVFSKGGPYNNGLLHPAQLGGYDLARAVIKGTRTRSLKGLKLNDGTVIENDILFVELPHPSFLSRLSKTEASEAVGSKVEDLKKYVAEGWTIEADPGQENQFVAGKPYKYSRADIGPEFYDFGTPGSRMVSVSTASRMSGKAHVIVFGTRDRVKFNMSKIDEMTDALPGDEFSEEELFIARPRSFDLRYVFDAGPGEKYAKIMKENLNLKEIFKSKPGMSFRNDGIAALNVKNNDEVADFGHYRGTFVNPKVVVLADPHGWDDLITSRALTGTRGQYLHGLMRDLGVEDQYLVIKTVPFGMEGATDEEWSVVLEQTAQYRQKLFAQIMKDSKPDFIITDGDYAKEEIKNLVASGVKVINLSRRDSSMTYGFEAAAKKISKFIGYKGVEASGQMANIPRSHLSFYARTWEGTSGDRVINGQGKHAGMAFAEVAPAWAFEQKTEIKDETEMEIDLLINKLIEGGFPLPGEKIQNFIERREIQPGLSFIEKFVAELVRVA
;
A
#
# COMPACT_ATOMS: atom_id res chain seq x y z
N MET A 1 -24.19 38.79 -70.44
CA MET A 1 -23.40 37.56 -70.73
C MET A 1 -22.57 37.31 -69.47
N LYS A 2 -22.61 36.12 -68.82
CA LYS A 2 -21.86 34.88 -69.16
C LYS A 2 -20.36 35.18 -69.38
N THR A 3 -19.37 34.63 -68.67
CA THR A 3 -19.29 33.54 -67.63
C THR A 3 -17.96 33.75 -66.83
N SER A 4 -17.52 33.05 -65.76
CA SER A 4 -17.90 31.84 -64.99
C SER A 4 -17.20 31.86 -63.59
N PRO A 5 -17.52 30.98 -62.61
CA PRO A 5 -17.08 31.12 -61.19
C PRO A 5 -15.91 30.21 -60.76
N ILE A 6 -15.39 30.41 -59.54
CA ILE A 6 -15.02 29.32 -58.58
C ILE A 6 -14.92 29.81 -57.12
N ALA A 7 -15.27 28.89 -56.20
CA ALA A 7 -15.08 28.83 -54.74
C ALA A 7 -14.85 30.08 -53.85
N LYS A 8 -15.67 30.15 -52.79
CA LYS A 8 -15.42 30.87 -51.52
C LYS A 8 -14.18 30.30 -50.79
N VAL A 9 -13.45 31.15 -50.07
CA VAL A 9 -13.10 31.02 -48.63
C VAL A 9 -12.25 32.24 -48.23
N ILE A 10 -12.77 33.11 -47.37
CA ILE A 10 -11.99 34.15 -46.69
C ILE A 10 -12.45 34.25 -45.23
N ILE A 11 -11.55 33.80 -44.34
CA ILE A 11 -11.21 34.38 -43.02
C ILE A 11 -12.39 34.88 -42.16
N PHE A 12 -12.68 34.12 -41.10
CA PHE A 12 -13.23 34.67 -39.86
C PHE A 12 -12.18 34.48 -38.76
N ILE A 13 -11.60 35.57 -38.24
CA ILE A 13 -10.60 35.49 -37.16
C ILE A 13 -11.35 35.34 -35.84
N PHE A 14 -11.33 34.14 -35.27
CA PHE A 14 -11.59 33.97 -33.85
C PHE A 14 -10.26 34.05 -33.09
N SER A 15 -10.12 35.10 -32.29
CA SER A 15 -9.03 35.24 -31.33
C SER A 15 -9.22 34.21 -30.21
N ILE A 16 -8.71 33.00 -30.41
CA ILE A 16 -8.64 31.99 -29.34
C ILE A 16 -7.63 32.50 -28.31
N LEU A 17 -8.15 33.17 -27.28
CA LEU A 17 -7.47 33.30 -26.00
C LEU A 17 -7.20 31.87 -25.52
N GLY A 18 -5.93 31.46 -25.59
CA GLY A 18 -5.49 30.15 -25.14
C GLY A 18 -5.63 30.04 -23.63
N VAL A 19 -6.82 29.66 -23.16
CA VAL A 19 -7.01 29.15 -21.81
C VAL A 19 -6.16 27.89 -21.73
N THR A 20 -5.03 27.98 -21.03
CA THR A 20 -4.20 26.82 -20.70
C THR A 20 -5.02 25.89 -19.82
N VAL A 21 -5.60 24.85 -20.43
CA VAL A 21 -6.39 23.84 -19.72
C VAL A 21 -5.44 23.05 -18.82
N GLN A 22 -5.37 23.45 -17.56
CA GLN A 22 -4.64 22.73 -16.52
C GLN A 22 -5.49 21.56 -16.01
N ALA A 23 -4.99 20.33 -16.11
CA ALA A 23 -5.41 19.23 -15.26
C ALA A 23 -4.23 18.76 -14.39
N ASP A 24 -4.13 19.39 -13.23
CA ASP A 24 -4.18 18.59 -12.00
C ASP A 24 -5.68 18.57 -11.60
N LEU A 25 -6.24 17.40 -11.23
CA LEU A 25 -7.64 17.29 -10.82
C LEU A 25 -8.02 18.31 -9.72
N PRO A 26 -9.28 18.78 -9.67
CA PRO A 26 -9.73 19.73 -8.65
C PRO A 26 -9.52 19.19 -7.23
N LYS A 27 -9.23 20.06 -6.26
CA LYS A 27 -8.90 19.71 -4.85
C LYS A 27 -9.99 18.94 -4.06
N TRP A 28 -11.14 18.68 -4.68
CA TRP A 28 -12.22 17.85 -4.15
C TRP A 28 -12.26 16.45 -4.76
N SER A 29 -11.38 16.11 -5.71
CA SER A 29 -11.22 14.74 -6.21
C SER A 29 -10.78 13.80 -5.09
N TYR A 30 -11.14 12.52 -5.24
CA TYR A 30 -10.82 11.46 -4.30
C TYR A 30 -10.99 10.09 -4.97
N ASP A 31 -10.34 9.08 -4.40
CA ASP A 31 -10.53 7.68 -4.73
C ASP A 31 -11.76 7.14 -3.98
N ALA A 32 -12.81 6.78 -4.72
CA ALA A 32 -14.06 6.25 -4.19
C ALA A 32 -13.99 4.77 -3.80
N GLY A 33 -12.90 4.07 -4.16
CA GLY A 33 -12.88 2.62 -4.26
C GLY A 33 -13.59 2.10 -5.53
N PRO A 34 -13.53 0.78 -5.78
CA PRO A 34 -14.18 0.14 -6.92
C PRO A 34 -15.72 0.29 -6.87
N SER A 35 -16.37 0.42 -8.03
CA SER A 35 -17.84 0.54 -8.08
C SER A 35 -18.55 -0.81 -7.94
N THR A 36 -19.35 -0.94 -6.89
CA THR A 36 -20.25 -2.08 -6.61
C THR A 36 -21.30 -2.33 -7.70
N GLU A 37 -21.56 -1.34 -8.56
CA GLU A 37 -22.59 -1.41 -9.61
C GLU A 37 -22.01 -1.84 -10.97
N THR A 38 -20.73 -2.20 -11.02
CA THR A 38 -20.02 -2.58 -12.25
C THR A 38 -19.36 -3.95 -12.11
N GLU A 39 -19.33 -4.72 -13.19
CA GLU A 39 -18.60 -6.00 -13.25
C GLU A 39 -17.10 -5.81 -12.96
N MET A 40 -16.47 -4.85 -13.64
CA MET A 40 -15.07 -4.45 -13.43
C MET A 40 -14.76 -4.12 -11.96
N GLY A 41 -15.62 -3.36 -11.29
CA GLY A 41 -15.46 -3.00 -9.88
C GLY A 41 -15.67 -4.19 -8.94
N ARG A 42 -16.71 -5.01 -9.17
CA ARG A 42 -16.94 -6.24 -8.38
C ARG A 42 -15.79 -7.23 -8.51
N GLU A 43 -15.25 -7.43 -9.70
CA GLU A 43 -14.08 -8.28 -9.94
C GLU A 43 -12.85 -7.80 -9.13
N LEU A 44 -12.67 -6.48 -8.97
CA LEU A 44 -11.57 -5.93 -8.16
C LEU A 44 -11.82 -6.06 -6.65
N ILE A 45 -13.07 -5.92 -6.20
CA ILE A 45 -13.49 -6.19 -4.81
C ILE A 45 -13.21 -7.66 -4.47
N ASP A 46 -13.63 -8.57 -5.35
CA ASP A 46 -13.47 -10.01 -5.17
C ASP A 46 -11.99 -10.41 -5.17
N LEU A 47 -11.21 -9.89 -6.12
CA LEU A 47 -9.75 -10.04 -6.13
C LEU A 47 -9.07 -9.46 -4.86
N THR A 48 -9.70 -8.52 -4.16
CA THR A 48 -9.18 -8.00 -2.87
C THR A 48 -9.54 -8.93 -1.71
N ALA A 49 -10.75 -9.49 -1.70
CA ALA A 49 -11.13 -10.54 -0.78
C ALA A 49 -10.27 -11.80 -0.96
N ASP A 50 -9.87 -12.12 -2.19
CA ASP A 50 -9.03 -13.27 -2.55
C ASP A 50 -7.51 -13.01 -2.40
N ILE A 51 -7.10 -11.95 -1.70
CA ILE A 51 -5.71 -11.80 -1.25
C ILE A 51 -5.35 -13.01 -0.35
N PRO A 52 -4.26 -13.75 -0.64
CA PRO A 52 -3.89 -14.95 0.12
C PRO A 52 -3.17 -14.61 1.44
N ASN A 53 -3.04 -15.58 2.35
CA ASN A 53 -2.39 -15.40 3.66
C ASN A 53 -0.87 -15.28 3.54
N MET A 54 -0.36 -14.19 2.94
CA MET A 54 1.08 -14.00 2.73
C MET A 54 1.88 -14.20 4.04
N PRO A 55 1.45 -13.67 5.21
CA PRO A 55 2.08 -13.97 6.50
C PRO A 55 2.24 -15.47 6.80
N GLU A 56 1.16 -16.25 6.81
CA GLU A 56 1.21 -17.67 7.20
C GLU A 56 1.78 -18.57 6.10
N ILE A 57 1.53 -18.30 4.82
CA ILE A 57 2.21 -18.94 3.68
C ILE A 57 3.73 -18.82 3.85
N SER A 58 4.22 -17.63 4.20
CA SER A 58 5.66 -17.42 4.44
C SER A 58 6.18 -18.14 5.68
N TYR A 59 5.36 -18.27 6.71
CA TYR A 59 5.72 -19.07 7.87
C TYR A 59 5.78 -20.56 7.53
N LYS A 60 4.80 -21.13 6.83
CA LYS A 60 4.84 -22.55 6.43
C LYS A 60 6.01 -22.86 5.51
N LEU A 61 6.27 -22.03 4.49
CA LEU A 61 7.32 -22.24 3.47
C LEU A 61 8.74 -21.87 3.91
N THR A 62 8.95 -20.93 4.86
CA THR A 62 10.32 -20.50 5.25
C THR A 62 10.58 -20.55 6.76
N LYS A 63 9.63 -21.07 7.56
CA LYS A 63 9.60 -21.00 9.05
C LYS A 63 9.89 -19.60 9.61
N SER A 64 9.58 -18.57 8.84
CA SER A 64 9.78 -17.17 9.17
C SER A 64 8.66 -16.34 8.57
N GLN A 65 7.87 -15.65 9.39
CA GLN A 65 6.81 -14.77 8.91
C GLN A 65 7.45 -13.57 8.19
N LYS A 66 7.62 -13.64 6.86
CA LYS A 66 8.30 -12.64 6.03
C LYS A 66 7.45 -11.37 5.86
N PHE A 67 6.13 -11.51 5.76
CA PHE A 67 5.20 -10.39 5.59
C PHE A 67 4.71 -9.85 6.94
N ARG A 68 4.19 -8.62 6.97
CA ARG A 68 3.76 -7.93 8.21
C ARG A 68 2.22 -7.77 8.22
N PRO A 69 1.47 -8.50 9.08
CA PRO A 69 0.02 -8.50 9.03
C PRO A 69 -0.64 -7.20 9.52
N ALA A 70 -0.07 -6.54 10.54
CA ALA A 70 -0.76 -5.51 11.35
C ALA A 70 -1.42 -4.35 10.59
N PHE A 71 -0.88 -3.98 9.42
CA PHE A 71 -1.36 -2.87 8.61
C PHE A 71 -2.03 -3.32 7.30
N GLY A 72 -2.34 -4.61 7.18
CA GLY A 72 -3.05 -5.21 6.05
C GLY A 72 -2.32 -5.09 4.71
N PRO A 73 -2.99 -5.47 3.62
CA PRO A 73 -2.51 -5.26 2.27
C PRO A 73 -2.80 -3.83 1.79
N ILE A 74 -1.93 -3.39 0.89
CA ILE A 74 -1.93 -2.10 0.18
C ILE A 74 -1.78 -2.39 -1.33
N PRO A 75 -2.83 -2.95 -1.98
CA PRO A 75 -2.69 -3.68 -3.24
C PRO A 75 -2.42 -2.79 -4.46
N TRP A 76 -3.11 -1.66 -4.59
CA TRP A 76 -2.94 -0.72 -5.71
C TRP A 76 -3.15 0.74 -5.29
N ARG A 77 -2.70 1.66 -6.16
CA ARG A 77 -3.07 3.07 -6.22
C ARG A 77 -3.25 3.43 -7.69
N MET A 78 -4.47 3.62 -8.16
CA MET A 78 -4.79 3.86 -9.57
C MET A 78 -6.20 4.42 -9.71
N ARG A 79 -6.50 5.03 -10.86
CA ARG A 79 -7.87 5.28 -11.29
C ARG A 79 -8.60 3.97 -11.64
N LEU A 80 -9.92 3.96 -11.48
CA LEU A 80 -10.75 2.75 -11.48
C LEU A 80 -11.83 2.76 -12.57
N GLU A 81 -11.84 3.76 -13.44
CA GLU A 81 -12.70 3.79 -14.62
C GLU A 81 -12.07 3.02 -15.80
N PRO A 82 -12.85 2.45 -16.73
CA PRO A 82 -12.32 1.77 -17.92
C PRO A 82 -11.41 2.67 -18.75
N ASN A 83 -10.27 2.14 -19.21
CA ASN A 83 -9.26 2.88 -19.97
C ASN A 83 -8.76 4.19 -19.31
N SER A 84 -8.80 4.27 -17.99
CA SER A 84 -8.23 5.38 -17.22
C SER A 84 -6.72 5.27 -16.99
N VAL A 85 -6.12 4.08 -17.16
CA VAL A 85 -4.69 3.84 -16.95
C VAL A 85 -3.93 3.83 -18.27
N LYS A 86 -2.86 4.62 -18.35
CA LYS A 86 -1.92 4.68 -19.48
C LYS A 86 -0.57 4.02 -19.16
N MET A 87 -0.15 4.11 -17.90
CA MET A 87 1.11 3.54 -17.40
C MET A 87 0.89 2.73 -16.12
N LEU A 88 1.52 1.55 -16.02
CA LEU A 88 1.55 0.73 -14.80
C LEU A 88 2.95 0.68 -14.21
N PHE A 89 3.08 1.10 -12.96
CA PHE A 89 4.30 1.05 -12.17
C PHE A 89 4.25 -0.13 -11.19
N ILE A 90 5.31 -0.93 -11.16
CA ILE A 90 5.41 -2.10 -10.28
C ILE A 90 6.63 -1.93 -9.38
N GLY A 91 6.39 -1.89 -8.06
CA GLY A 91 7.41 -1.88 -7.01
C GLY A 91 7.67 -3.26 -6.39
N GLN A 92 8.55 -3.32 -5.40
CA GLN A 92 8.77 -4.52 -4.59
C GLN A 92 7.65 -4.66 -3.54
N ASP A 93 7.70 -3.82 -2.50
CA ASP A 93 6.76 -3.77 -1.38
C ASP A 93 6.54 -2.34 -0.89
N GLY A 94 5.60 -2.15 0.04
CA GLY A 94 5.33 -0.85 0.62
C GLY A 94 6.38 -0.41 1.64
N THR A 95 6.28 0.85 2.07
CA THR A 95 7.05 1.40 3.20
C THR A 95 6.09 1.91 4.28
N HIS A 96 6.60 2.35 5.43
CA HIS A 96 5.77 2.78 6.57
C HIS A 96 4.70 3.83 6.24
N ILE A 97 4.96 4.71 5.26
CA ILE A 97 3.99 5.71 4.78
C ILE A 97 3.00 5.15 3.75
N ALA A 98 3.32 4.03 3.10
CA ALA A 98 2.38 3.29 2.26
C ALA A 98 1.37 2.53 3.14
N GLU A 99 1.86 1.92 4.22
CA GLU A 99 1.02 1.35 5.29
C GLU A 99 0.14 2.44 5.92
N ALA A 100 0.71 3.52 6.47
CA ALA A 100 -0.08 4.58 7.10
C ALA A 100 -1.14 5.17 6.16
N ALA A 101 -0.83 5.33 4.87
CA ALA A 101 -1.75 5.88 3.88
C ALA A 101 -2.70 4.85 3.22
N GLY A 102 -2.60 3.56 3.56
CA GLY A 102 -3.45 2.50 2.99
C GLY A 102 -3.29 2.28 1.47
N ARG A 103 -2.20 2.75 0.86
CA ARG A 103 -1.94 2.69 -0.60
C ARG A 103 -0.45 2.40 -0.88
N PRO A 104 -0.08 1.65 -1.93
CA PRO A 104 1.30 1.51 -2.36
C PRO A 104 1.84 2.80 -2.99
N ALA A 105 3.16 2.88 -3.14
CA ALA A 105 3.86 3.97 -3.85
C ALA A 105 3.47 5.41 -3.42
N THR A 106 3.08 5.65 -2.17
CA THR A 106 2.66 6.99 -1.71
C THR A 106 3.79 7.99 -1.57
N ALA A 107 5.03 7.55 -1.28
CA ALA A 107 6.14 8.48 -1.07
C ALA A 107 7.51 7.91 -1.46
N GLY A 108 8.51 8.78 -1.59
CA GLY A 108 9.91 8.41 -1.74
C GLY A 108 10.22 7.77 -3.09
N PHE A 109 9.91 6.47 -3.22
CA PHE A 109 9.72 5.81 -4.52
C PHE A 109 8.53 6.42 -5.26
N GLY A 110 7.42 6.63 -4.55
CA GLY A 110 6.16 7.14 -5.11
C GLY A 110 6.29 8.36 -6.00
N GLY A 111 6.73 9.48 -5.41
CA GLY A 111 6.95 10.72 -6.15
C GLY A 111 8.02 10.60 -7.25
N ARG A 112 8.90 9.60 -7.24
CA ARG A 112 9.92 9.37 -8.29
C ARG A 112 9.36 8.59 -9.48
N ALA A 113 8.44 7.65 -9.25
CA ALA A 113 7.69 7.01 -10.31
C ALA A 113 6.63 7.97 -10.91
N GLN A 114 5.99 8.80 -10.06
CA GLN A 114 5.11 9.90 -10.50
C GLN A 114 5.84 10.94 -11.36
N ASP A 115 7.07 11.31 -10.98
CA ASP A 115 7.96 12.20 -11.77
C ASP A 115 8.26 11.62 -13.16
N LEU A 116 8.54 10.32 -13.25
CA LEU A 116 8.72 9.64 -14.53
C LEU A 116 7.42 9.57 -15.34
N ALA A 117 6.26 9.39 -14.69
CA ALA A 117 4.96 9.48 -15.38
C ALA A 117 4.78 10.86 -16.05
N LYS A 118 5.05 11.95 -15.31
CA LYS A 118 4.92 13.34 -15.82
C LYS A 118 5.88 13.62 -16.99
N TYR A 119 7.01 12.92 -17.08
CA TYR A 119 7.91 12.99 -18.24
C TYR A 119 7.32 12.33 -19.52
N PHE A 120 6.47 11.31 -19.38
CA PHE A 120 5.65 10.79 -20.48
C PHE A 120 4.33 11.57 -20.68
N GLY A 121 4.12 12.67 -19.95
CA GLY A 121 2.89 13.45 -19.98
C GLY A 121 1.72 12.81 -19.21
N VAL A 122 1.98 11.83 -18.35
CA VAL A 122 0.96 11.14 -17.54
C VAL A 122 1.02 11.63 -16.10
N ASN A 123 -0.14 11.92 -15.50
CA ASN A 123 -0.27 12.32 -14.10
C ASN A 123 -1.27 11.39 -13.39
N GLU A 124 -2.53 11.47 -13.78
CA GLU A 124 -3.65 10.78 -13.14
C GLU A 124 -3.84 9.39 -13.74
N SER A 125 -3.50 9.21 -15.01
CA SER A 125 -3.55 7.92 -15.71
C SER A 125 -2.38 6.98 -15.37
N ALA A 126 -1.78 7.13 -14.19
CA ALA A 126 -0.70 6.29 -13.68
C ALA A 126 -1.22 5.33 -12.60
N ALA A 127 -1.09 4.03 -12.83
CA ALA A 127 -1.38 2.99 -11.86
C ALA A 127 -0.11 2.52 -11.15
N PHE A 128 -0.21 2.17 -9.87
CA PHE A 128 0.90 1.72 -9.05
C PHE A 128 0.49 0.48 -8.25
N ILE A 129 1.24 -0.60 -8.39
CA ILE A 129 1.11 -1.82 -7.57
C ILE A 129 2.49 -2.22 -7.03
N ASN A 130 2.50 -3.22 -6.15
CA ASN A 130 3.72 -3.87 -5.68
C ASN A 130 3.73 -5.34 -6.08
N THR A 131 4.93 -5.94 -6.06
CA THR A 131 5.11 -7.40 -6.16
C THR A 131 4.43 -8.11 -4.98
N TYR A 132 4.37 -7.43 -3.83
CA TYR A 132 3.76 -7.88 -2.60
C TYR A 132 2.68 -6.91 -2.12
N ALA A 133 1.50 -7.42 -1.82
CA ALA A 133 0.42 -6.62 -1.23
C ALA A 133 0.77 -6.13 0.19
N PHE A 134 1.61 -6.88 0.91
CA PHE A 134 2.10 -6.56 2.26
C PHE A 134 3.55 -6.05 2.25
N THR A 135 3.95 -5.33 3.29
CA THR A 135 5.37 -4.96 3.53
C THR A 135 6.17 -6.15 4.08
N ILE A 136 7.48 -6.22 3.77
CA ILE A 136 8.30 -7.39 4.14
C ILE A 136 9.30 -7.13 5.29
N LYS A 137 9.84 -8.22 5.84
CA LYS A 137 10.97 -8.27 6.77
C LYS A 137 12.21 -8.75 6.01
N GLY A 138 13.21 -7.86 5.86
CA GLY A 138 14.43 -8.13 5.09
C GLY A 138 14.38 -7.52 3.68
N GLN A 139 14.86 -8.28 2.70
CA GLN A 139 14.89 -7.92 1.27
C GLN A 139 14.28 -9.07 0.44
N TYR A 140 13.88 -8.80 -0.81
CA TYR A 140 13.47 -9.85 -1.75
C TYR A 140 14.60 -10.79 -2.17
N GLY A 141 15.83 -10.29 -2.19
CA GLY A 141 17.02 -11.07 -2.52
C GLY A 141 18.18 -10.68 -1.62
N SER A 142 19.06 -11.64 -1.41
CA SER A 142 20.39 -11.42 -0.85
C SER A 142 21.27 -10.73 -1.89
N TYR A 143 22.03 -9.70 -1.48
CA TYR A 143 22.97 -8.97 -2.33
C TYR A 143 24.38 -9.49 -2.06
N GLN A 144 25.23 -9.53 -3.10
CA GLN A 144 26.61 -10.03 -3.01
C GLN A 144 26.72 -11.47 -2.47
N THR A 145 25.80 -12.34 -2.89
CA THR A 145 25.85 -13.78 -2.58
C THR A 145 26.96 -14.45 -3.39
N PRO A 146 27.89 -15.17 -2.74
CA PRO A 146 28.91 -15.95 -3.44
C PRO A 146 28.28 -17.11 -4.21
N TYR A 147 28.80 -17.36 -5.41
CA TYR A 147 28.61 -18.59 -6.17
C TYR A 147 29.92 -18.98 -6.81
N ILE A 148 30.14 -20.28 -7.01
CA ILE A 148 31.31 -20.79 -7.73
C ILE A 148 30.96 -20.82 -9.21
N TYR A 149 31.90 -20.34 -10.03
CA TYR A 149 31.89 -20.50 -11.47
C TYR A 149 33.08 -21.37 -11.88
N GLU A 150 32.80 -22.55 -12.42
CA GLU A 150 33.79 -23.51 -12.90
C GLU A 150 33.71 -23.60 -14.44
N LYS A 151 34.84 -23.46 -15.12
CA LYS A 151 34.92 -23.64 -16.58
C LYS A 151 36.29 -24.21 -16.96
N ASN A 152 36.30 -25.23 -17.83
CA ASN A 152 37.52 -25.94 -18.25
C ASN A 152 38.35 -26.52 -17.08
N GLY A 153 37.74 -26.75 -15.91
CA GLY A 153 38.42 -27.15 -14.68
C GLY A 153 39.00 -25.99 -13.85
N GLU A 154 38.96 -24.74 -14.34
CA GLU A 154 39.31 -23.55 -13.56
C GLU A 154 38.10 -23.07 -12.77
N ARG A 155 38.29 -22.85 -11.46
CA ARG A 155 37.26 -22.36 -10.54
C ARG A 155 37.50 -20.89 -10.17
N SER A 156 36.40 -20.17 -9.95
CA SER A 156 36.42 -18.80 -9.46
C SER A 156 35.18 -18.53 -8.61
N VAL A 157 35.33 -17.83 -7.48
CA VAL A 157 34.17 -17.30 -6.74
C VAL A 157 33.73 -15.99 -7.37
N ARG A 158 32.42 -15.85 -7.54
CA ARG A 158 31.77 -14.67 -8.10
C ARG A 158 30.60 -14.27 -7.20
N PHE A 159 30.15 -13.03 -7.33
CA PHE A 159 29.12 -12.47 -6.46
C PHE A 159 27.96 -11.93 -7.30
N SER A 160 26.73 -12.23 -6.89
CA SER A 160 25.49 -11.78 -7.56
C SER A 160 24.41 -11.53 -6.52
N ASN A 161 23.28 -10.96 -6.95
CA ASN A 161 22.07 -11.05 -6.16
C ASN A 161 21.48 -12.46 -6.29
N LEU A 162 20.99 -13.04 -5.19
CA LEU A 162 20.31 -14.34 -5.15
C LEU A 162 18.96 -14.24 -4.43
N VAL A 163 17.93 -14.82 -5.05
CA VAL A 163 16.64 -15.15 -4.40
C VAL A 163 16.69 -16.62 -3.97
N ASP A 164 16.48 -16.91 -2.68
CA ASP A 164 16.54 -18.28 -2.16
C ASP A 164 15.40 -19.17 -2.70
N ASN A 165 15.58 -20.49 -2.66
CA ASN A 165 14.66 -21.44 -3.30
C ASN A 165 13.22 -21.39 -2.71
N GLN A 166 13.09 -21.18 -1.40
CA GLN A 166 11.80 -21.11 -0.71
C GLN A 166 11.07 -19.78 -1.03
N LEU A 167 11.81 -18.67 -1.03
CA LEU A 167 11.30 -17.34 -1.40
C LEU A 167 10.98 -17.24 -2.89
N TRP A 168 11.74 -17.92 -3.76
CA TRP A 168 11.44 -18.00 -5.20
C TRP A 168 10.10 -18.70 -5.45
N LEU A 169 9.93 -19.92 -4.90
CA LEU A 169 8.68 -20.68 -4.99
C LEU A 169 7.51 -19.89 -4.43
N MET A 170 7.66 -19.30 -3.24
CA MET A 170 6.61 -18.51 -2.60
C MET A 170 6.15 -17.32 -3.45
N THR A 171 7.01 -16.72 -4.30
CA THR A 171 6.75 -15.39 -4.87
C THR A 171 6.71 -15.29 -6.38
N GLN A 172 7.39 -16.18 -7.13
CA GLN A 172 7.48 -16.09 -8.60
C GLN A 172 7.05 -17.37 -9.33
N ASP A 173 7.02 -18.52 -8.66
CA ASP A 173 6.49 -19.74 -9.27
C ASP A 173 4.97 -19.61 -9.51
N ASN A 174 4.52 -19.89 -10.74
CA ASN A 174 3.11 -19.75 -11.13
C ASN A 174 2.15 -20.72 -10.43
N GLY A 175 2.66 -21.69 -9.64
CA GLY A 175 1.87 -22.49 -8.72
C GLY A 175 1.52 -21.76 -7.41
N SER A 176 2.25 -20.71 -7.02
CA SER A 176 2.05 -20.01 -5.75
C SER A 176 0.75 -19.21 -5.70
N PRO A 177 0.02 -19.23 -4.55
CA PRO A 177 -1.14 -18.36 -4.34
C PRO A 177 -0.81 -16.88 -4.51
N ILE A 178 0.39 -16.46 -4.05
CA ILE A 178 0.86 -15.07 -4.09
C ILE A 178 1.15 -14.63 -5.53
N ALA A 179 1.78 -15.51 -6.32
CA ALA A 179 2.06 -15.25 -7.74
C ALA A 179 0.76 -15.21 -8.56
N LYS A 180 -0.13 -16.19 -8.37
CA LYS A 180 -1.45 -16.25 -9.01
C LYS A 180 -2.27 -14.99 -8.75
N TRP A 181 -2.43 -14.61 -7.48
CA TRP A 181 -3.16 -13.40 -7.08
C TRP A 181 -2.59 -12.14 -7.76
N ARG A 182 -1.28 -11.91 -7.69
CA ARG A 182 -0.62 -10.75 -8.30
C ARG A 182 -0.79 -10.76 -9.82
N ASN A 183 -0.62 -11.92 -10.45
CA ASN A 183 -0.72 -12.04 -11.90
C ASN A 183 -2.17 -11.81 -12.38
N ASN A 184 -3.17 -12.14 -11.56
CA ASN A 184 -4.57 -11.75 -11.81
C ASN A 184 -4.80 -10.24 -11.64
N LEU A 185 -4.16 -9.57 -10.68
CA LEU A 185 -4.22 -8.09 -10.57
C LEU A 185 -3.58 -7.39 -11.77
N ILE A 186 -2.42 -7.87 -12.24
CA ILE A 186 -1.80 -7.37 -13.49
C ILE A 186 -2.74 -7.60 -14.68
N ASP A 187 -3.38 -8.77 -14.76
CA ASP A 187 -4.33 -9.09 -15.83
C ASP A 187 -5.55 -8.17 -15.81
N TRP A 188 -6.15 -7.93 -14.63
CA TRP A 188 -7.27 -7.02 -14.45
C TRP A 188 -6.94 -5.60 -14.93
N ILE A 189 -5.74 -5.10 -14.57
CA ILE A 189 -5.29 -3.75 -14.97
C ILE A 189 -5.14 -3.68 -16.48
N VAL A 190 -4.49 -4.68 -17.11
CA VAL A 190 -4.29 -4.73 -18.56
C VAL A 190 -5.62 -4.91 -19.31
N LYS A 191 -6.50 -5.82 -18.86
CA LYS A 191 -7.80 -6.13 -19.48
C LYS A 191 -8.70 -4.91 -19.57
N ASN A 192 -8.82 -4.18 -18.47
CA ASN A 192 -9.72 -3.03 -18.33
C ASN A 192 -9.11 -1.71 -18.85
N ASN A 193 -7.85 -1.71 -19.28
CA ASN A 193 -7.16 -0.53 -19.83
C ASN A 193 -6.44 -0.81 -21.17
N ARG A 194 -6.78 -1.89 -21.87
CA ARG A 194 -6.10 -2.33 -23.10
C ARG A 194 -6.06 -1.30 -24.23
N ASP A 195 -6.98 -0.33 -24.24
CA ASP A 195 -7.09 0.67 -25.30
C ASP A 195 -6.25 1.93 -24.97
N SER A 196 -6.10 2.27 -23.68
CA SER A 196 -5.31 3.42 -23.18
C SER A 196 -3.88 3.07 -22.76
N MET A 197 -3.65 1.87 -22.24
CA MET A 197 -2.40 1.45 -21.62
C MET A 197 -1.29 1.22 -22.66
N ARG A 198 -0.08 1.68 -22.35
CA ARG A 198 1.05 1.67 -23.30
C ARG A 198 2.40 1.27 -22.70
N LEU A 199 2.59 1.40 -21.38
CA LEU A 199 3.90 1.13 -20.75
C LEU A 199 3.75 0.53 -19.34
N ILE A 200 4.52 -0.54 -19.07
CA ILE A 200 4.78 -1.08 -17.74
C ILE A 200 6.21 -0.72 -17.33
N VAL A 201 6.38 -0.22 -16.11
CA VAL A 201 7.66 0.20 -15.56
C VAL A 201 7.96 -0.59 -14.28
N THR A 202 9.00 -1.42 -14.30
CA THR A 202 9.41 -2.23 -13.15
C THR A 202 10.60 -1.61 -12.42
N PHE A 203 10.57 -1.60 -11.09
CA PHE A 203 11.62 -1.04 -10.25
C PHE A 203 12.30 -2.10 -9.38
N GLY A 204 13.51 -2.51 -9.80
CA GLY A 204 14.29 -3.54 -9.11
C GLY A 204 13.80 -4.98 -9.39
N GLY A 205 14.47 -5.95 -8.74
CA GLY A 205 14.36 -7.37 -9.08
C GLY A 205 12.94 -7.92 -8.97
N ALA A 206 12.31 -7.78 -7.80
CA ALA A 206 10.98 -8.32 -7.52
C ALA A 206 9.93 -7.91 -8.58
N ALA A 207 9.91 -6.62 -8.95
CA ALA A 207 8.96 -6.08 -9.92
C ALA A 207 9.19 -6.60 -11.34
N ARG A 208 10.46 -6.78 -11.72
CA ARG A 208 10.85 -7.37 -13.01
C ARG A 208 10.48 -8.86 -13.07
N ASP A 209 10.77 -9.60 -12.01
CA ASP A 209 10.50 -11.04 -11.92
C ASP A 209 8.99 -11.31 -11.81
N ALA A 210 8.21 -10.38 -11.23
CA ALA A 210 6.75 -10.36 -11.27
C ALA A 210 6.17 -10.17 -12.68
N VAL A 211 6.74 -9.28 -13.50
CA VAL A 211 6.31 -9.13 -14.91
C VAL A 211 6.71 -10.34 -15.75
N ALA A 212 7.87 -10.94 -15.47
CA ALA A 212 8.30 -12.14 -16.18
C ALA A 212 7.40 -13.34 -15.88
N SER A 213 7.10 -13.61 -14.60
CA SER A 213 6.16 -14.65 -14.20
C SER A 213 4.73 -14.38 -14.70
N TYR A 214 4.28 -13.11 -14.76
CA TYR A 214 3.03 -12.75 -15.44
C TYR A 214 3.05 -13.14 -16.94
N ILE A 215 4.08 -12.74 -17.69
CA ILE A 215 4.24 -13.10 -19.11
C ILE A 215 4.21 -14.62 -19.31
N GLU A 216 4.89 -15.37 -18.43
CA GLU A 216 4.92 -16.84 -18.47
C GLU A 216 3.58 -17.48 -18.10
N SER A 217 2.82 -16.90 -17.15
CA SER A 217 1.45 -17.32 -16.83
C SER A 217 0.46 -17.15 -18.01
N LYS A 218 0.79 -16.30 -18.99
CA LYS A 218 0.00 -16.05 -20.20
C LYS A 218 0.57 -16.74 -21.45
N GLY A 219 1.50 -17.69 -21.27
CA GLY A 219 2.08 -18.51 -22.34
C GLY A 219 3.23 -17.85 -23.12
N GLY A 220 3.74 -16.72 -22.65
CA GLY A 220 5.04 -16.20 -23.09
C GLY A 220 6.21 -16.97 -22.45
N LYS A 221 7.44 -16.53 -22.74
CA LYS A 221 8.67 -16.98 -22.06
C LYS A 221 9.59 -15.79 -21.82
N VAL A 222 10.37 -15.79 -20.74
CA VAL A 222 11.37 -14.74 -20.48
C VAL A 222 12.71 -15.37 -20.11
N GLY A 223 13.72 -15.15 -20.95
CA GLY A 223 15.08 -15.63 -20.66
C GLY A 223 15.69 -15.02 -19.40
N SER A 224 16.66 -15.71 -18.81
CA SER A 224 17.41 -15.28 -17.62
C SER A 224 18.72 -14.59 -17.99
N ARG A 225 19.26 -13.76 -17.09
CA ARG A 225 20.59 -13.15 -17.26
C ARG A 225 21.72 -14.18 -17.27
N SER A 226 21.55 -15.25 -16.49
CA SER A 226 22.57 -16.26 -16.14
C SER A 226 22.36 -17.61 -16.85
N GLU A 227 21.28 -17.74 -17.63
CA GLU A 227 20.80 -18.92 -18.36
C GLU A 227 21.92 -19.69 -19.08
N ASN A 228 22.68 -19.03 -19.97
CA ASN A 228 23.78 -19.61 -20.75
C ASN A 228 25.04 -19.97 -19.92
N SER A 229 24.93 -20.09 -18.60
CA SER A 229 26.04 -20.42 -17.70
C SER A 229 25.63 -21.36 -16.55
N MET A 230 24.39 -21.84 -16.51
CA MET A 230 23.86 -22.64 -15.40
C MET A 230 24.66 -23.91 -15.09
N GLU A 231 25.15 -24.61 -16.13
CA GLU A 231 26.00 -25.80 -16.01
C GLU A 231 27.40 -25.50 -15.45
N ASN A 232 27.86 -24.25 -15.57
CA ASN A 232 29.18 -23.78 -15.15
C ASN A 232 29.12 -23.10 -13.77
N ILE A 233 28.01 -23.27 -13.04
CA ILE A 233 27.70 -22.58 -11.77
C ILE A 233 27.43 -23.62 -10.68
N GLN A 234 27.83 -23.30 -9.45
CA GLN A 234 27.40 -23.98 -8.23
C GLN A 234 27.12 -22.93 -7.16
N VAL A 235 25.91 -22.91 -6.60
CA VAL A 235 25.51 -21.99 -5.53
C VAL A 235 25.54 -22.74 -4.19
N PRO A 236 26.36 -22.31 -3.20
CA PRO A 236 26.34 -22.91 -1.88
C PRO A 236 25.06 -22.55 -1.14
N GLU A 237 24.65 -23.39 -0.20
CA GLU A 237 23.64 -23.04 0.78
C GLU A 237 24.17 -21.90 1.67
N ILE A 238 23.30 -20.93 2.01
CA ILE A 238 23.69 -19.70 2.68
C ILE A 238 22.84 -19.39 3.92
N LYS A 239 23.43 -18.59 4.82
CA LYS A 239 22.74 -17.96 5.95
C LYS A 239 22.81 -16.44 5.81
N LEU A 240 21.74 -15.76 6.21
CA LEU A 240 21.68 -14.29 6.19
C LEU A 240 22.04 -13.71 7.56
N GLN A 241 23.19 -13.06 7.64
CA GLN A 241 23.67 -12.38 8.85
C GLN A 241 23.19 -10.93 8.90
N TYR A 242 23.06 -10.36 10.10
CA TYR A 242 22.61 -8.96 10.27
C TYR A 242 23.74 -7.97 9.97
N ALA A 243 23.56 -7.11 8.97
CA ALA A 243 24.58 -6.18 8.46
C ALA A 243 24.24 -4.69 8.69
N GLY A 244 23.47 -4.40 9.74
CA GLY A 244 23.08 -3.03 10.12
C GLY A 244 21.85 -2.50 9.37
N GLY A 245 20.98 -1.77 10.08
CA GLY A 245 19.73 -1.23 9.51
C GLY A 245 18.83 -2.35 8.97
N ASN A 246 18.53 -2.28 7.67
CA ASN A 246 17.76 -3.29 6.92
C ASN A 246 18.66 -4.14 5.98
N ASN A 247 19.99 -4.08 6.16
CA ASN A 247 20.94 -4.85 5.35
C ASN A 247 21.14 -6.25 5.96
N GLN A 248 21.37 -7.23 5.09
CA GLN A 248 21.78 -8.57 5.47
C GLN A 248 22.96 -8.99 4.59
N PHE A 249 23.92 -9.70 5.16
CA PHE A 249 25.08 -10.23 4.44
C PHE A 249 24.93 -11.75 4.28
N PRO A 250 24.98 -12.29 3.05
CA PRO A 250 24.89 -13.73 2.80
C PRO A 250 26.22 -14.41 3.09
N THR A 251 26.20 -15.51 3.83
CA THR A 251 27.41 -16.27 4.16
C THR A 251 27.23 -17.75 3.80
N PRO A 252 28.21 -18.39 3.12
CA PRO A 252 28.20 -19.83 2.90
C PRO A 252 28.17 -20.57 4.24
N ILE A 253 27.58 -21.76 4.25
CA ILE A 253 27.53 -22.60 5.44
C ILE A 253 28.37 -23.85 5.32
N ASN A 254 28.93 -24.28 6.44
CA ASN A 254 29.59 -25.57 6.59
C ASN A 254 28.58 -26.70 6.85
N GLU A 255 29.06 -27.95 6.87
CA GLU A 255 28.27 -29.17 7.14
C GLU A 255 27.48 -29.10 8.47
N LYS A 256 27.91 -28.26 9.42
CA LYS A 256 27.27 -28.06 10.72
C LYS A 256 26.16 -27.00 10.68
N GLY A 257 25.91 -26.38 9.52
CA GLY A 257 24.98 -25.24 9.36
C GLY A 257 25.49 -23.94 10.00
N TYR A 258 26.81 -23.84 10.20
CA TYR A 258 27.47 -22.66 10.78
C TYR A 258 28.11 -21.79 9.71
N ASP A 259 28.42 -20.55 10.10
CA ASP A 259 28.94 -19.47 9.27
C ASP A 259 30.39 -19.76 8.80
N LEU A 260 30.57 -20.14 7.53
CA LEU A 260 31.88 -20.59 7.03
C LEU A 260 32.96 -19.48 7.11
N TYR A 261 32.59 -18.21 6.93
CA TYR A 261 33.51 -17.09 7.07
C TYR A 261 34.07 -16.94 8.50
N SER A 262 33.29 -17.28 9.53
CA SER A 262 33.78 -17.31 10.91
C SER A 262 34.75 -18.48 11.16
N ASP A 263 34.54 -19.62 10.49
CA ASP A 263 35.48 -20.74 10.52
C ASP A 263 36.78 -20.42 9.74
N MET A 264 36.68 -19.74 8.58
CA MET A 264 37.82 -19.32 7.75
C MET A 264 38.79 -18.41 8.53
N LEU A 265 38.27 -17.37 9.18
CA LEU A 265 39.07 -16.44 9.99
C LEU A 265 39.40 -16.97 11.39
N GLY A 266 38.94 -18.17 11.77
CA GLY A 266 39.12 -18.77 13.10
C GLY A 266 38.49 -17.96 14.25
N ARG A 267 37.55 -17.06 13.94
CA ARG A 267 36.93 -16.12 14.89
C ARG A 267 35.55 -15.70 14.41
N LYS A 268 34.71 -15.22 15.33
CA LYS A 268 33.45 -14.57 14.96
C LYS A 268 33.69 -13.28 14.16
N VAL A 269 32.88 -13.09 13.14
CA VAL A 269 32.79 -11.87 12.29
C VAL A 269 31.65 -10.97 12.79
N ASP A 270 31.84 -9.64 12.80
CA ASP A 270 30.74 -8.66 12.93
C ASP A 270 30.40 -8.04 11.58
N TYR A 271 29.41 -8.62 10.91
CA TYR A 271 28.89 -8.18 9.62
C TYR A 271 28.30 -6.75 9.59
N LYS A 272 28.31 -6.01 10.71
CA LYS A 272 28.06 -4.56 10.70
C LYS A 272 29.26 -3.75 10.19
N ASP A 273 30.46 -4.31 10.24
CA ASP A 273 31.68 -3.66 9.76
C ASP A 273 31.97 -4.03 8.30
N VAL A 274 32.09 -3.01 7.44
CA VAL A 274 32.35 -3.18 6.00
C VAL A 274 33.78 -3.65 5.73
N SER A 275 34.73 -3.37 6.62
CA SER A 275 36.10 -3.91 6.51
C SER A 275 36.13 -5.42 6.76
N GLU A 276 35.36 -5.93 7.72
CA GLU A 276 35.24 -7.37 7.94
C GLU A 276 34.47 -8.07 6.80
N GLN A 277 33.40 -7.47 6.28
CA GLN A 277 32.73 -7.95 5.06
C GLN A 277 33.69 -8.05 3.86
N SER A 278 34.61 -7.10 3.72
CA SER A 278 35.60 -7.09 2.63
C SER A 278 36.65 -8.18 2.84
N ALA A 279 37.20 -8.28 4.05
CA ALA A 279 38.23 -9.27 4.39
C ALA A 279 37.78 -10.72 4.15
N VAL A 280 36.54 -11.08 4.51
CA VAL A 280 36.02 -12.45 4.27
C VAL A 280 35.74 -12.75 2.79
N VAL A 281 35.48 -11.72 1.98
CA VAL A 281 35.31 -11.84 0.53
C VAL A 281 36.66 -11.99 -0.17
N GLU A 282 37.65 -11.18 0.21
CA GLU A 282 39.01 -11.24 -0.32
C GLU A 282 39.70 -12.56 0.04
N ASP A 283 39.55 -13.04 1.26
CA ASP A 283 40.08 -14.34 1.70
C ASP A 283 39.44 -15.52 0.95
N LEU A 284 38.10 -15.50 0.75
CA LEU A 284 37.43 -16.51 -0.08
C LEU A 284 37.88 -16.45 -1.55
N GLN A 285 38.21 -15.27 -2.08
CA GLN A 285 38.75 -15.13 -3.43
C GLN A 285 40.19 -15.66 -3.55
N ALA A 286 41.03 -15.43 -2.54
CA ALA A 286 42.43 -15.88 -2.55
C ALA A 286 42.58 -17.38 -2.31
N ASN A 287 41.75 -17.96 -1.43
CA ASN A 287 41.95 -19.31 -0.87
C ASN A 287 40.83 -20.30 -1.24
N LEU A 288 40.08 -20.06 -2.33
CA LEU A 288 38.87 -20.80 -2.71
C LEU A 288 38.97 -22.32 -2.58
N GLU A 289 39.98 -22.96 -3.17
CA GLU A 289 40.08 -24.44 -3.15
C GLU A 289 40.26 -25.01 -1.73
N ALA A 290 40.78 -24.23 -0.77
CA ALA A 290 40.88 -24.64 0.64
C ALA A 290 39.56 -24.48 1.43
N TYR A 291 38.53 -23.88 0.82
CA TYR A 291 37.23 -23.59 1.44
C TYR A 291 36.04 -24.18 0.67
N ILE A 292 36.16 -24.47 -0.63
CA ILE A 292 35.07 -25.04 -1.44
C ILE A 292 34.63 -26.42 -0.93
N GLU A 293 35.56 -27.26 -0.49
CA GLU A 293 35.26 -28.58 0.12
C GLU A 293 34.52 -28.46 1.46
N LYS A 294 34.55 -27.28 2.09
CA LYS A 294 33.86 -26.99 3.36
C LYS A 294 32.49 -26.35 3.16
N MET A 295 32.10 -26.02 1.91
CA MET A 295 30.80 -25.45 1.59
C MET A 295 29.75 -26.55 1.37
N VAL A 296 28.59 -26.40 1.98
CA VAL A 296 27.43 -27.22 1.63
C VAL A 296 26.82 -26.69 0.33
N PHE A 297 26.90 -27.49 -0.73
CA PHE A 297 26.07 -27.34 -1.93
C PHE A 297 24.93 -28.34 -1.84
N SER A 298 23.68 -27.94 -2.08
CA SER A 298 22.58 -28.91 -2.23
C SER A 298 22.79 -29.83 -3.43
N LYS A 299 23.30 -29.25 -4.54
CA LYS A 299 23.33 -29.84 -5.89
C LYS A 299 21.93 -30.14 -6.44
N GLY A 300 20.92 -29.42 -5.95
CA GLY A 300 19.55 -29.52 -6.42
C GLY A 300 19.28 -28.76 -7.72
N GLY A 301 18.09 -28.98 -8.27
CA GLY A 301 17.56 -28.27 -9.43
C GLY A 301 18.01 -28.81 -10.80
N PRO A 302 17.44 -28.30 -11.91
CA PRO A 302 17.60 -28.88 -13.25
C PRO A 302 19.03 -28.90 -13.81
N TYR A 303 19.96 -28.16 -13.20
CA TYR A 303 21.39 -28.13 -13.57
C TYR A 303 22.30 -28.65 -12.46
N ASN A 304 21.74 -29.28 -11.41
CA ASN A 304 22.43 -29.72 -10.19
C ASN A 304 23.29 -28.62 -9.53
N ASN A 305 22.81 -27.37 -9.56
CA ASN A 305 23.59 -26.18 -9.19
C ASN A 305 23.10 -25.40 -7.97
N GLY A 306 22.06 -25.91 -7.28
CA GLY A 306 21.48 -25.25 -6.11
C GLY A 306 20.37 -24.25 -6.42
N LEU A 307 19.92 -24.15 -7.67
CA LEU A 307 18.84 -23.26 -8.10
C LEU A 307 17.68 -24.05 -8.73
N LEU A 308 16.46 -23.79 -8.28
CA LEU A 308 15.23 -24.23 -8.96
C LEU A 308 15.09 -23.60 -10.35
N HIS A 309 15.48 -22.32 -10.48
CA HIS A 309 15.26 -21.54 -11.69
C HIS A 309 16.43 -20.57 -12.01
N PRO A 310 16.91 -20.49 -13.27
CA PRO A 310 18.05 -19.65 -13.65
C PRO A 310 17.90 -18.14 -13.39
N ALA A 311 16.69 -17.63 -13.17
CA ALA A 311 16.45 -16.22 -12.85
C ALA A 311 16.71 -15.88 -11.37
N GLN A 312 16.81 -16.86 -10.47
CA GLN A 312 17.16 -16.62 -9.05
C GLN A 312 18.50 -15.91 -8.90
N LEU A 313 19.47 -16.22 -9.77
CA LEU A 313 20.80 -15.62 -9.77
C LEU A 313 20.86 -14.43 -10.75
N GLY A 314 20.73 -13.22 -10.20
CA GLY A 314 20.85 -11.95 -10.93
C GLY A 314 19.58 -11.47 -11.63
N GLY A 315 18.65 -12.37 -11.95
CA GLY A 315 17.30 -12.04 -12.45
C GLY A 315 16.90 -12.63 -13.80
N TYR A 316 15.62 -12.47 -14.12
CA TYR A 316 15.14 -12.48 -15.50
C TYR A 316 15.78 -11.34 -16.30
N ASP A 317 15.74 -11.44 -17.63
CA ASP A 317 16.06 -10.37 -18.56
C ASP A 317 14.84 -10.11 -19.45
N LEU A 318 14.06 -9.05 -19.12
CA LEU A 318 12.89 -8.68 -19.91
C LEU A 318 13.26 -8.34 -21.38
N ALA A 319 14.52 -8.00 -21.69
CA ALA A 319 14.95 -7.85 -23.09
C ALA A 319 14.98 -9.19 -23.86
N ARG A 320 14.78 -10.33 -23.20
CA ARG A 320 14.69 -11.69 -23.76
C ARG A 320 13.28 -12.28 -23.69
N ALA A 321 12.25 -11.46 -23.45
CA ALA A 321 10.87 -11.90 -23.53
C ALA A 321 10.52 -12.36 -24.96
N VAL A 322 9.84 -13.51 -25.06
CA VAL A 322 9.38 -14.13 -26.31
C VAL A 322 7.88 -14.36 -26.23
N ILE A 323 7.13 -13.74 -27.14
CA ILE A 323 5.66 -13.77 -27.21
C ILE A 323 5.28 -14.11 -28.66
N LYS A 324 4.36 -15.06 -28.85
CA LYS A 324 4.04 -15.65 -30.18
C LYS A 324 5.30 -16.02 -30.99
N GLY A 325 6.30 -16.61 -30.32
CA GLY A 325 7.58 -17.00 -30.91
C GLY A 325 8.54 -15.85 -31.27
N THR A 326 8.14 -14.59 -31.09
CA THR A 326 8.92 -13.40 -31.45
C THR A 326 9.54 -12.76 -30.21
N ARG A 327 10.84 -12.44 -30.27
CA ARG A 327 11.53 -11.69 -29.20
C ARG A 327 11.09 -10.23 -29.21
N THR A 328 10.60 -9.71 -28.09
CA THR A 328 9.92 -8.40 -28.04
C THR A 328 10.11 -7.68 -26.70
N ARG A 329 9.77 -6.37 -26.64
CA ARG A 329 9.53 -5.63 -25.38
C ARG A 329 8.05 -5.28 -25.16
N SER A 330 7.14 -5.93 -25.88
CA SER A 330 5.70 -5.63 -25.92
C SER A 330 4.89 -6.85 -25.46
N LEU A 331 3.84 -6.64 -24.66
CA LEU A 331 2.89 -7.69 -24.29
C LEU A 331 1.95 -8.10 -25.45
N LYS A 332 1.98 -7.37 -26.57
CA LYS A 332 1.15 -7.58 -27.76
C LYS A 332 1.15 -9.04 -28.20
N GLY A 333 -0.04 -9.63 -28.24
CA GLY A 333 -0.27 -11.00 -28.61
C GLY A 333 -0.35 -12.01 -27.46
N LEU A 334 -0.12 -11.62 -26.20
CA LEU A 334 -0.52 -12.44 -25.05
C LEU A 334 -2.05 -12.54 -24.94
N LYS A 335 -2.52 -13.63 -24.32
CA LYS A 335 -3.93 -13.91 -24.06
C LYS A 335 -4.25 -13.63 -22.58
N LEU A 336 -5.33 -12.92 -22.31
CA LEU A 336 -5.80 -12.56 -20.96
C LEU A 336 -6.72 -13.65 -20.38
N ASN A 337 -7.09 -13.53 -19.10
CA ASN A 337 -7.94 -14.52 -18.40
C ASN A 337 -9.35 -14.64 -19.00
N ASP A 338 -9.92 -13.54 -19.51
CA ASP A 338 -11.20 -13.53 -20.24
C ASP A 338 -11.11 -14.17 -21.64
N GLY A 339 -9.90 -14.52 -22.07
CA GLY A 339 -9.59 -15.13 -23.35
C GLY A 339 -9.37 -14.15 -24.50
N THR A 340 -9.47 -12.84 -24.27
CA THR A 340 -9.10 -11.80 -25.24
C THR A 340 -7.58 -11.76 -25.45
N VAL A 341 -7.13 -11.04 -26.47
CA VAL A 341 -5.72 -10.93 -26.85
C VAL A 341 -5.31 -9.46 -26.84
N ILE A 342 -4.12 -9.15 -26.32
CA ILE A 342 -3.59 -7.79 -26.33
C ILE A 342 -3.22 -7.41 -27.77
N GLU A 343 -3.98 -6.51 -28.39
CA GLU A 343 -3.74 -6.05 -29.77
C GLU A 343 -2.77 -4.85 -29.86
N ASN A 344 -2.78 -3.99 -28.83
CA ASN A 344 -1.94 -2.80 -28.75
C ASN A 344 -0.53 -3.08 -28.20
N ASP A 345 0.44 -2.22 -28.54
CA ASP A 345 1.80 -2.32 -28.01
C ASP A 345 1.89 -1.75 -26.59
N ILE A 346 1.64 -2.61 -25.60
CA ILE A 346 1.92 -2.36 -24.19
C ILE A 346 3.37 -2.76 -23.93
N LEU A 347 4.27 -1.78 -23.95
CA LEU A 347 5.70 -1.98 -23.77
C LEU A 347 6.08 -2.21 -22.29
N PHE A 348 7.27 -2.74 -22.03
CA PHE A 348 7.82 -2.83 -20.68
C PHE A 348 9.30 -2.44 -20.57
N VAL A 349 9.65 -1.77 -19.47
CA VAL A 349 11.01 -1.29 -19.15
C VAL A 349 11.40 -1.66 -17.71
N GLU A 350 12.65 -2.07 -17.52
CA GLU A 350 13.26 -2.30 -16.20
C GLU A 350 14.12 -1.10 -15.80
N LEU A 351 13.85 -0.53 -14.62
CA LEU A 351 14.59 0.57 -14.04
C LEU A 351 15.40 0.15 -12.80
N PRO A 352 16.55 0.80 -12.53
CA PRO A 352 17.33 0.52 -11.34
C PRO A 352 16.52 0.78 -10.05
N HIS A 353 16.75 -0.03 -9.02
CA HIS A 353 16.00 0.07 -7.77
C HIS A 353 16.16 1.47 -7.12
N PRO A 354 15.10 2.09 -6.55
CA PRO A 354 15.17 3.46 -6.03
C PRO A 354 16.27 3.72 -4.99
N SER A 355 16.67 2.70 -4.21
CA SER A 355 17.78 2.79 -3.24
C SER A 355 19.16 2.89 -3.87
N PHE A 356 19.34 2.43 -5.12
CA PHE A 356 20.55 2.66 -5.91
C PHE A 356 20.53 4.10 -6.44
N LEU A 357 19.41 4.50 -7.07
CA LEU A 357 19.19 5.86 -7.58
C LEU A 357 19.11 6.94 -6.47
N SER A 358 19.14 6.57 -5.18
CA SER A 358 19.28 7.52 -4.06
C SER A 358 20.72 7.69 -3.56
N ARG A 359 21.68 6.90 -4.07
CA ARG A 359 23.12 7.01 -3.78
C ARG A 359 23.88 7.82 -4.84
N LEU A 360 23.28 7.95 -6.03
CA LEU A 360 23.79 8.75 -7.15
C LEU A 360 23.46 10.24 -7.01
N SER A 361 24.21 11.10 -7.70
CA SER A 361 23.79 12.49 -7.95
C SER A 361 22.52 12.56 -8.82
N LYS A 362 21.89 13.74 -8.89
CA LYS A 362 20.72 13.93 -9.76
C LYS A 362 21.04 13.69 -11.24
N THR A 363 22.24 14.02 -11.69
CA THR A 363 22.65 13.86 -13.10
C THR A 363 22.81 12.38 -13.44
N GLU A 364 23.64 11.65 -12.69
CA GLU A 364 23.84 10.20 -12.87
C GLU A 364 22.53 9.41 -12.74
N ALA A 365 21.63 9.80 -11.83
CA ALA A 365 20.31 9.18 -11.70
C ALA A 365 19.37 9.52 -12.87
N SER A 366 19.50 10.70 -13.48
CA SER A 366 18.77 11.06 -14.71
C SER A 366 19.26 10.23 -15.89
N GLU A 367 20.57 10.06 -16.03
CA GLU A 367 21.21 9.24 -17.07
C GLU A 367 20.87 7.74 -16.90
N ALA A 368 20.92 7.22 -15.67
CA ALA A 368 20.63 5.82 -15.34
C ALA A 368 19.15 5.42 -15.56
N VAL A 369 18.22 6.38 -15.54
CA VAL A 369 16.80 6.16 -15.91
C VAL A 369 16.57 6.48 -17.39
N GLY A 370 17.10 7.60 -17.89
CA GLY A 370 16.99 8.01 -19.29
C GLY A 370 17.47 6.94 -20.26
N SER A 371 18.68 6.41 -20.05
CA SER A 371 19.27 5.33 -20.84
C SER A 371 18.45 4.03 -20.87
N LYS A 372 17.50 3.83 -19.95
CA LYS A 372 16.57 2.68 -19.97
C LYS A 372 15.32 2.93 -20.80
N VAL A 373 14.88 4.19 -20.92
CA VAL A 373 13.73 4.56 -21.76
C VAL A 373 14.13 4.90 -23.20
N GLU A 374 15.41 5.14 -23.48
CA GLU A 374 15.94 5.24 -24.86
C GLU A 374 15.56 4.02 -25.74
N ASP A 375 15.54 2.81 -25.15
CA ASP A 375 15.09 1.55 -25.79
C ASP A 375 13.66 1.61 -26.37
N LEU A 376 12.84 2.58 -25.95
CA LEU A 376 11.47 2.79 -26.43
C LEU A 376 11.43 3.63 -27.72
N LYS A 377 12.48 4.39 -28.06
CA LYS A 377 12.50 5.32 -29.22
C LYS A 377 12.29 4.61 -30.56
N LYS A 378 12.73 3.35 -30.70
CA LYS A 378 12.46 2.58 -31.92
C LYS A 378 10.96 2.36 -32.14
N TYR A 379 10.20 2.10 -31.07
CA TYR A 379 8.75 1.96 -31.15
C TYR A 379 8.08 3.31 -31.43
N VAL A 380 8.62 4.43 -30.92
CA VAL A 380 8.15 5.78 -31.30
C VAL A 380 8.31 6.04 -32.80
N ALA A 381 9.44 5.61 -33.39
CA ALA A 381 9.63 5.67 -34.85
C ALA A 381 8.68 4.72 -35.63
N GLU A 382 8.21 3.65 -34.99
CA GLU A 382 7.18 2.72 -35.50
C GLU A 382 5.74 3.21 -35.20
N GLY A 383 5.55 4.39 -34.58
CA GLY A 383 4.26 5.04 -34.32
C GLY A 383 3.67 4.83 -32.91
N TRP A 384 4.38 4.14 -32.00
CA TRP A 384 3.96 4.01 -30.60
C TRP A 384 4.07 5.34 -29.86
N THR A 385 3.06 5.69 -29.08
CA THR A 385 3.06 6.86 -28.20
C THR A 385 2.19 6.63 -26.98
N ILE A 386 2.45 7.39 -25.93
CA ILE A 386 1.54 7.55 -24.78
C ILE A 386 0.84 8.89 -24.97
N GLU A 387 -0.49 8.88 -25.07
CA GLU A 387 -1.29 10.09 -25.10
C GLU A 387 -1.15 10.83 -23.76
N ALA A 388 -0.77 12.12 -23.78
CA ALA A 388 -0.65 12.90 -22.55
C ALA A 388 -2.01 13.03 -21.83
N ASP A 389 -2.00 13.21 -20.51
CA ASP A 389 -3.18 13.63 -19.77
C ASP A 389 -3.51 15.10 -20.10
N PRO A 390 -4.76 15.57 -19.90
CA PRO A 390 -5.15 16.93 -20.30
C PRO A 390 -4.24 18.01 -19.72
N GLY A 391 -3.73 18.91 -20.58
CA GLY A 391 -2.80 19.97 -20.16
C GLY A 391 -1.34 19.54 -19.93
N GLN A 392 -1.03 18.25 -20.02
CA GLN A 392 0.33 17.73 -19.87
C GLN A 392 1.03 17.60 -21.23
N GLU A 393 2.36 17.47 -21.23
CA GLU A 393 3.18 17.27 -22.43
C GLU A 393 3.96 15.95 -22.33
N ASN A 394 3.91 15.10 -23.37
CA ASN A 394 4.78 13.93 -23.46
C ASN A 394 6.21 14.36 -23.86
N GLN A 395 7.02 14.68 -22.85
CA GLN A 395 8.38 15.21 -23.01
C GLN A 395 9.33 14.19 -23.65
N PHE A 396 9.11 12.89 -23.43
CA PHE A 396 9.87 11.82 -24.09
C PHE A 396 9.68 11.85 -25.62
N VAL A 397 8.44 11.93 -26.11
CA VAL A 397 8.14 12.03 -27.55
C VAL A 397 8.60 13.38 -28.12
N ALA A 398 8.57 14.45 -27.31
CA ALA A 398 9.17 15.74 -27.66
C ALA A 398 10.72 15.74 -27.67
N GLY A 399 11.38 14.60 -27.42
CA GLY A 399 12.84 14.45 -27.49
C GLY A 399 13.62 15.15 -26.36
N LYS A 400 12.93 15.59 -25.30
CA LYS A 400 13.55 16.26 -24.15
C LYS A 400 14.26 15.22 -23.27
N PRO A 401 15.42 15.53 -22.67
CA PRO A 401 16.09 14.60 -21.76
C PRO A 401 15.35 14.50 -20.42
N TYR A 402 15.24 13.29 -19.87
CA TYR A 402 14.69 13.06 -18.54
C TYR A 402 15.52 13.77 -17.46
N LYS A 403 14.85 14.25 -16.40
CA LYS A 403 15.46 14.96 -15.27
C LYS A 403 14.91 14.42 -13.96
N TYR A 404 15.71 13.61 -13.27
CA TYR A 404 15.31 12.87 -12.08
C TYR A 404 14.99 13.78 -10.89
N SER A 405 13.71 13.82 -10.49
CA SER A 405 13.20 14.69 -9.44
C SER A 405 12.24 13.96 -8.50
N ARG A 406 11.16 14.62 -8.07
CA ARG A 406 9.95 14.07 -7.47
C ARG A 406 8.77 14.92 -7.93
N ALA A 407 7.64 14.28 -8.19
CA ALA A 407 6.34 14.92 -8.29
C ALA A 407 5.52 14.64 -7.04
N ASP A 408 4.64 15.57 -6.69
CA ASP A 408 3.57 15.35 -5.72
C ASP A 408 2.42 14.56 -6.36
N ILE A 409 1.58 13.99 -5.51
CA ILE A 409 0.50 13.06 -5.85
C ILE A 409 -0.80 13.71 -5.41
N GLY A 410 -1.79 13.81 -6.30
CA GLY A 410 -3.04 14.49 -5.99
C GLY A 410 -4.01 13.65 -5.15
N PRO A 411 -5.08 14.29 -4.62
CA PRO A 411 -6.03 13.64 -3.73
C PRO A 411 -6.91 12.59 -4.44
N GLU A 412 -6.97 12.57 -5.77
CA GLU A 412 -7.66 11.56 -6.59
C GLU A 412 -7.23 10.10 -6.34
N PHE A 413 -6.08 9.91 -5.68
CA PHE A 413 -5.53 8.60 -5.32
C PHE A 413 -5.79 8.19 -3.85
N TYR A 414 -6.57 8.98 -3.10
CA TYR A 414 -6.80 8.84 -1.66
C TYR A 414 -8.27 9.02 -1.29
N ASP A 415 -8.69 8.47 -0.16
CA ASP A 415 -10.08 8.56 0.30
C ASP A 415 -10.47 10.03 0.57
N PHE A 416 -11.73 10.42 0.30
CA PHE A 416 -12.16 11.78 0.63
C PHE A 416 -11.94 12.08 2.11
N GLY A 417 -11.24 13.17 2.42
CA GLY A 417 -10.92 13.55 3.79
C GLY A 417 -9.62 12.96 4.37
N THR A 418 -8.79 12.30 3.55
CA THR A 418 -7.41 11.93 3.93
C THR A 418 -6.58 13.19 4.25
N PRO A 419 -5.82 13.23 5.37
CA PRO A 419 -4.94 14.34 5.73
C PRO A 419 -3.70 14.45 4.83
N GLY A 420 -3.18 15.67 4.68
CA GLY A 420 -2.00 15.97 3.88
C GLY A 420 -0.75 15.16 4.28
N SER A 421 -0.62 14.82 5.56
CA SER A 421 0.50 14.05 6.11
C SER A 421 0.57 12.58 5.66
N ARG A 422 -0.49 12.08 4.98
CA ARG A 422 -0.53 10.77 4.29
C ARG A 422 -0.36 10.90 2.77
N MET A 423 -0.47 12.10 2.22
CA MET A 423 -0.40 12.45 0.78
C MET A 423 0.96 13.07 0.41
N VAL A 424 2.05 12.54 0.96
CA VAL A 424 3.39 13.17 0.91
C VAL A 424 4.33 12.53 -0.13
N SER A 425 4.91 13.31 -1.04
CA SER A 425 5.92 12.81 -2.00
C SER A 425 7.24 12.36 -1.33
N VAL A 426 7.49 12.76 -0.08
CA VAL A 426 8.64 12.37 0.74
C VAL A 426 8.17 11.59 1.98
N SER A 427 8.68 10.37 2.17
CA SER A 427 8.25 9.50 3.28
C SER A 427 8.58 10.11 4.64
N THR A 428 7.57 10.57 5.38
CA THR A 428 7.64 11.10 6.75
C THR A 428 7.15 10.09 7.80
N ALA A 429 7.30 8.79 7.55
CA ALA A 429 6.90 7.74 8.48
C ALA A 429 8.01 6.74 8.84
N SER A 430 7.93 6.19 10.06
CA SER A 430 8.81 5.17 10.62
C SER A 430 8.04 4.21 11.53
N ARG A 431 8.49 2.96 11.66
CA ARG A 431 7.91 1.99 12.60
C ARG A 431 8.57 2.13 13.96
N MET A 432 7.79 2.01 15.04
CA MET A 432 8.34 2.15 16.39
C MET A 432 9.29 0.99 16.73
N SER A 433 10.46 1.32 17.30
CA SER A 433 11.44 0.31 17.69
C SER A 433 10.85 -0.61 18.78
N GLY A 434 10.87 -1.92 18.54
CA GLY A 434 10.31 -2.92 19.46
C GLY A 434 8.78 -3.09 19.42
N LYS A 435 8.03 -2.19 18.77
CA LYS A 435 6.57 -2.27 18.60
C LYS A 435 6.21 -2.23 17.12
N ALA A 436 6.22 -3.40 16.48
CA ALA A 436 6.10 -3.51 15.03
C ALA A 436 4.70 -3.14 14.49
N HIS A 437 3.70 -3.20 15.36
CA HIS A 437 2.31 -2.80 15.18
C HIS A 437 2.04 -1.30 15.36
N VAL A 438 3.09 -0.50 15.56
CA VAL A 438 2.98 0.96 15.72
C VAL A 438 3.75 1.67 14.60
N ILE A 439 3.05 2.51 13.84
CA ILE A 439 3.65 3.39 12.82
C ILE A 439 3.54 4.84 13.28
N VAL A 440 4.69 5.51 13.31
CA VAL A 440 4.78 6.96 13.49
C VAL A 440 4.78 7.61 12.12
N PHE A 441 3.89 8.57 11.87
CA PHE A 441 3.84 9.35 10.62
C PHE A 441 3.82 10.87 10.88
N GLY A 442 4.05 11.67 9.84
CA GLY A 442 4.19 13.12 9.93
C GLY A 442 5.59 13.63 10.31
N THR A 443 6.54 12.76 10.69
CA THR A 443 7.96 13.15 10.83
C THR A 443 8.93 11.96 10.82
N ARG A 444 10.22 12.27 10.62
CA ARG A 444 11.35 11.34 10.82
C ARG A 444 12.10 11.56 12.14
N ASP A 445 11.80 12.65 12.86
CA ASP A 445 12.37 12.92 14.18
C ASP A 445 11.96 11.87 15.22
N ARG A 446 12.73 11.73 16.30
CA ARG A 446 12.34 10.89 17.45
C ARG A 446 11.29 11.59 18.30
N VAL A 447 10.02 11.31 18.01
CA VAL A 447 8.85 11.82 18.75
C VAL A 447 8.68 11.07 20.08
N LYS A 448 8.15 11.78 21.10
CA LYS A 448 7.67 11.19 22.36
C LYS A 448 6.15 11.01 22.32
N PHE A 449 5.68 9.88 22.82
CA PHE A 449 4.26 9.51 22.95
C PHE A 449 3.99 8.99 24.37
N ASN A 450 2.71 8.93 24.78
CA ASN A 450 2.33 8.25 26.02
C ASN A 450 2.37 6.73 25.81
N MET A 451 3.43 6.08 26.28
CA MET A 451 3.60 4.63 26.11
C MET A 451 2.49 3.82 26.77
N SER A 452 2.03 4.21 27.97
CA SER A 452 0.93 3.53 28.65
C SER A 452 -0.37 3.56 27.85
N LYS A 453 -0.59 4.60 27.02
CA LYS A 453 -1.75 4.66 26.11
C LYS A 453 -1.52 3.83 24.84
N ILE A 454 -0.30 3.71 24.35
CA ILE A 454 0.04 2.77 23.26
C ILE A 454 -0.13 1.32 23.71
N ASP A 455 0.21 1.00 24.96
CA ASP A 455 -0.01 -0.33 25.55
C ASP A 455 -1.51 -0.60 25.72
N GLU A 456 -2.27 0.32 26.33
CA GLU A 456 -3.74 0.26 26.38
C GLU A 456 -4.39 0.12 24.98
N MET A 457 -3.87 0.83 23.97
CA MET A 457 -4.33 0.69 22.59
C MET A 457 -3.96 -0.67 21.97
N THR A 458 -2.81 -1.25 22.34
CA THR A 458 -2.39 -2.58 21.88
C THR A 458 -3.35 -3.65 22.39
N ASP A 459 -3.73 -3.57 23.66
CA ASP A 459 -4.49 -4.61 24.36
C ASP A 459 -6.03 -4.42 24.24
N ALA A 460 -6.49 -3.33 23.64
CA ALA A 460 -7.91 -3.01 23.47
C ALA A 460 -8.64 -3.98 22.52
N LEU A 461 -9.67 -4.66 23.06
CA LEU A 461 -10.60 -5.52 22.34
C LEU A 461 -11.56 -4.71 21.43
N PRO A 462 -12.25 -5.34 20.46
CA PRO A 462 -13.30 -4.68 19.68
C PRO A 462 -14.61 -4.53 20.48
N GLY A 463 -15.50 -3.63 20.03
CA GLY A 463 -16.83 -3.41 20.63
C GLY A 463 -17.84 -4.50 20.30
N ASP A 464 -17.77 -5.05 19.09
CA ASP A 464 -18.48 -6.26 18.66
C ASP A 464 -17.50 -7.34 18.19
N GLU A 465 -17.89 -8.62 18.25
CA GLU A 465 -17.10 -9.76 17.76
C GLU A 465 -16.86 -9.71 16.23
N PHE A 466 -15.80 -10.38 15.78
CA PHE A 466 -15.40 -10.45 14.36
C PHE A 466 -15.37 -11.88 13.84
N SER A 467 -15.81 -12.07 12.59
CA SER A 467 -15.50 -13.29 11.82
C SER A 467 -14.01 -13.39 11.56
N GLU A 468 -13.43 -14.58 11.75
CA GLU A 468 -12.00 -14.85 11.50
C GLU A 468 -11.60 -14.64 10.04
N GLU A 469 -12.55 -14.66 9.09
CA GLU A 469 -12.30 -14.30 7.70
C GLU A 469 -11.83 -12.84 7.56
N GLU A 470 -12.43 -11.92 8.32
CA GLU A 470 -12.20 -10.47 8.26
C GLU A 470 -10.90 -10.04 8.94
N LEU A 471 -10.44 -10.88 9.85
CA LEU A 471 -9.22 -10.74 10.63
C LEU A 471 -7.97 -10.96 9.77
N PHE A 472 -7.97 -12.05 8.99
CA PHE A 472 -6.92 -12.61 8.14
C PHE A 472 -6.03 -11.62 7.35
N ILE A 473 -6.62 -10.59 6.72
CA ILE A 473 -5.91 -9.54 5.96
C ILE A 473 -6.16 -8.14 6.51
N ALA A 474 -6.85 -8.00 7.64
CA ALA A 474 -7.39 -6.73 8.14
C ALA A 474 -8.27 -5.97 7.09
N ARG A 475 -9.01 -6.69 6.24
CA ARG A 475 -9.90 -6.17 5.17
C ARG A 475 -11.19 -6.99 5.08
N PRO A 476 -12.31 -6.37 4.61
CA PRO A 476 -13.51 -7.10 4.23
C PRO A 476 -13.25 -8.29 3.29
N ARG A 477 -13.81 -9.46 3.60
CA ARG A 477 -13.73 -10.68 2.76
C ARG A 477 -15.06 -11.38 2.52
N SER A 478 -15.90 -11.50 3.55
CA SER A 478 -17.20 -12.18 3.43
C SER A 478 -18.09 -11.50 2.40
N PHE A 479 -19.00 -12.26 1.79
CA PHE A 479 -19.93 -11.74 0.79
C PHE A 479 -20.78 -10.58 1.32
N ASP A 480 -21.14 -10.61 2.60
CA ASP A 480 -21.98 -9.60 3.25
C ASP A 480 -21.24 -8.28 3.53
N LEU A 481 -19.92 -8.31 3.67
CA LEU A 481 -19.12 -7.12 4.01
C LEU A 481 -18.26 -6.58 2.87
N ARG A 482 -17.81 -7.40 1.91
CA ARG A 482 -16.83 -6.98 0.89
C ARG A 482 -17.37 -5.92 -0.08
N TYR A 483 -18.68 -5.94 -0.35
CA TYR A 483 -19.36 -4.95 -1.18
C TYR A 483 -19.89 -3.74 -0.38
N VAL A 484 -19.60 -3.66 0.92
CA VAL A 484 -20.10 -2.59 1.80
C VAL A 484 -18.95 -1.66 2.17
N PHE A 485 -19.08 -0.37 1.83
CA PHE A 485 -18.16 0.70 2.21
C PHE A 485 -18.73 2.08 1.84
N ASP A 486 -18.18 3.11 2.47
CA ASP A 486 -18.45 4.52 2.15
C ASP A 486 -17.63 4.94 0.92
N ALA A 487 -18.28 4.96 -0.26
CA ALA A 487 -17.70 5.35 -1.54
C ALA A 487 -17.51 6.88 -1.72
N GLY A 488 -17.52 7.65 -0.62
CA GLY A 488 -17.31 9.10 -0.64
C GLY A 488 -18.60 9.92 -0.69
N PRO A 489 -18.49 11.26 -0.52
CA PRO A 489 -19.66 12.14 -0.38
C PRO A 489 -20.33 12.49 -1.72
N GLY A 490 -19.73 12.12 -2.85
CA GLY A 490 -20.10 12.56 -4.19
C GLY A 490 -19.67 14.01 -4.47
N GLU A 491 -19.46 14.32 -5.76
CA GLU A 491 -18.95 15.62 -6.24
C GLU A 491 -19.62 16.84 -5.60
N LYS A 492 -20.96 16.84 -5.51
CA LYS A 492 -21.76 17.94 -4.97
C LYS A 492 -21.33 18.33 -3.55
N TYR A 493 -21.16 17.33 -2.68
CA TYR A 493 -20.78 17.56 -1.28
C TYR A 493 -19.26 17.71 -1.12
N ALA A 494 -18.46 17.00 -1.92
CA ALA A 494 -17.01 17.16 -1.97
C ALA A 494 -16.60 18.61 -2.29
N LYS A 495 -17.24 19.22 -3.30
CA LYS A 495 -17.10 20.64 -3.66
C LYS A 495 -17.43 21.56 -2.49
N ILE A 496 -18.61 21.39 -1.89
CA ILE A 496 -19.03 22.21 -0.74
C ILE A 496 -18.01 22.12 0.40
N MET A 497 -17.51 20.92 0.70
CA MET A 497 -16.57 20.71 1.81
C MET A 497 -15.16 21.27 1.54
N LYS A 498 -14.60 21.16 0.33
CA LYS A 498 -13.23 21.62 0.02
C LYS A 498 -13.14 23.05 -0.51
N GLU A 499 -14.11 23.51 -1.30
CA GLU A 499 -14.06 24.84 -1.95
C GLU A 499 -14.43 26.00 -1.00
N ASN A 500 -14.90 25.71 0.22
CA ASN A 500 -15.35 26.70 1.21
C ASN A 500 -14.46 26.79 2.47
N LEU A 501 -13.20 26.34 2.36
CA LEU A 501 -12.19 26.41 3.43
C LEU A 501 -10.98 27.24 2.98
N ASN A 502 -10.73 28.36 3.65
CA ASN A 502 -9.53 29.17 3.41
C ASN A 502 -8.37 28.69 4.29
N LEU A 503 -7.76 27.55 3.91
CA LEU A 503 -6.69 26.91 4.69
C LEU A 503 -5.55 27.89 5.05
N LYS A 504 -5.22 28.85 4.17
CA LYS A 504 -4.16 29.84 4.41
C LYS A 504 -4.45 30.74 5.62
N GLU A 505 -5.70 31.17 5.82
CA GLU A 505 -6.06 32.00 6.97
C GLU A 505 -6.39 31.14 8.21
N ILE A 506 -6.84 29.89 8.03
CA ILE A 506 -7.09 28.94 9.13
C ILE A 506 -5.78 28.50 9.82
N PHE A 507 -4.73 28.18 9.04
CA PHE A 507 -3.40 27.83 9.55
C PHE A 507 -2.47 29.04 9.80
N LYS A 508 -3.03 30.26 9.79
CA LYS A 508 -2.27 31.48 10.04
C LYS A 508 -1.78 31.54 11.49
N SER A 509 -0.48 31.77 11.68
CA SER A 509 0.08 31.94 13.02
C SER A 509 -0.44 33.22 13.70
N LYS A 510 -0.66 33.13 15.01
CA LYS A 510 -1.07 34.23 15.88
C LYS A 510 -0.03 35.37 15.87
N PRO A 511 -0.44 36.62 16.14
CA PRO A 511 0.49 37.76 16.18
C PRO A 511 1.69 37.52 17.10
N GLY A 512 2.90 37.67 16.55
CA GLY A 512 4.16 37.48 17.28
C GLY A 512 4.63 36.03 17.45
N MET A 513 3.84 35.03 17.08
CA MET A 513 4.16 33.61 17.23
C MET A 513 4.57 32.96 15.90
N SER A 514 5.25 31.81 15.96
CA SER A 514 5.58 30.99 14.79
C SER A 514 5.67 29.51 15.15
N PHE A 515 5.17 28.63 14.26
CA PHE A 515 5.20 27.17 14.50
C PHE A 515 6.60 26.62 14.78
N ARG A 516 7.65 27.26 14.24
CA ARG A 516 9.06 26.90 14.48
C ARG A 516 9.51 27.08 15.94
N ASN A 517 8.99 28.09 16.63
CA ASN A 517 9.43 28.45 17.98
C ASN A 517 8.43 27.97 19.04
N ASP A 518 7.14 28.20 18.78
CA ASP A 518 6.05 27.99 19.74
C ASP A 518 5.27 26.68 19.49
N GLY A 519 5.63 25.94 18.43
CA GLY A 519 4.95 24.72 18.02
C GLY A 519 3.47 24.98 17.71
N ILE A 520 2.60 24.04 18.11
CA ILE A 520 1.17 24.14 17.84
C ILE A 520 0.48 25.30 18.56
N ALA A 521 1.08 25.87 19.63
CA ALA A 521 0.53 27.03 20.31
C ALA A 521 0.49 28.29 19.42
N ALA A 522 1.31 28.34 18.35
CA ALA A 522 1.28 29.41 17.37
C ALA A 522 -0.02 29.46 16.55
N LEU A 523 -0.78 28.35 16.48
CA LEU A 523 -1.97 28.21 15.63
C LEU A 523 -3.26 28.22 16.48
N ASN A 524 -4.40 28.50 15.85
CA ASN A 524 -5.72 28.38 16.49
C ASN A 524 -6.28 26.95 16.35
N VAL A 525 -6.04 26.30 15.20
CA VAL A 525 -6.22 24.85 15.02
C VAL A 525 -5.09 24.07 15.69
N LYS A 526 -5.37 22.82 16.08
CA LYS A 526 -4.45 21.93 16.82
C LYS A 526 -3.75 20.88 15.96
N ASN A 527 -3.80 21.04 14.64
CA ASN A 527 -2.88 20.38 13.71
C ASN A 527 -2.08 21.39 12.89
N ASN A 528 -0.94 20.94 12.36
CA ASN A 528 -0.07 21.69 11.45
C ASN A 528 -0.66 21.71 10.01
N ASP A 529 -0.21 22.65 9.19
CA ASP A 529 -0.65 22.84 7.80
C ASP A 529 -0.26 21.70 6.85
N GLU A 530 0.85 20.99 7.09
CA GLU A 530 1.18 19.74 6.36
C GLU A 530 0.17 18.61 6.62
N VAL A 531 -0.59 18.67 7.72
CA VAL A 531 -1.68 17.71 8.02
C VAL A 531 -2.99 18.10 7.32
N ALA A 532 -3.16 19.38 6.98
CA ALA A 532 -4.33 19.95 6.31
C ALA A 532 -5.68 19.65 7.02
N ASP A 533 -6.76 19.58 6.26
CA ASP A 533 -8.14 19.35 6.70
C ASP A 533 -8.58 17.89 6.48
N PHE A 534 -9.20 17.26 7.48
CA PHE A 534 -9.41 15.80 7.53
C PHE A 534 -10.72 15.34 8.18
N GLY A 535 -11.23 14.21 7.67
CA GLY A 535 -12.38 13.48 8.22
C GLY A 535 -13.69 14.26 8.25
N HIS A 536 -13.99 15.10 7.25
CA HIS A 536 -15.12 16.05 7.23
C HIS A 536 -16.49 15.48 7.68
N TYR A 537 -16.80 14.25 7.25
CA TYR A 537 -18.07 13.58 7.49
C TYR A 537 -17.87 12.07 7.73
N ARG A 538 -18.93 11.39 8.20
CA ARG A 538 -19.06 9.94 8.24
C ARG A 538 -20.50 9.53 7.95
N GLY A 539 -20.73 8.53 7.10
CA GLY A 539 -22.05 7.95 6.88
C GLY A 539 -22.85 8.60 5.75
N THR A 540 -24.15 8.31 5.70
CA THR A 540 -24.94 8.45 4.47
C THR A 540 -25.51 9.86 4.24
N PHE A 541 -25.17 10.46 3.10
CA PHE A 541 -25.89 11.63 2.57
C PHE A 541 -27.23 11.27 1.92
N VAL A 542 -27.54 9.99 1.74
CA VAL A 542 -28.78 9.50 1.12
C VAL A 542 -29.81 9.24 2.22
N ASN A 543 -30.75 10.19 2.37
CA ASN A 543 -31.89 10.11 3.31
C ASN A 543 -31.54 9.69 4.77
N PRO A 544 -30.55 10.31 5.44
CA PRO A 544 -30.27 10.02 6.84
C PRO A 544 -31.49 10.32 7.74
N LYS A 545 -31.87 9.37 8.59
CA LYS A 545 -32.85 9.56 9.68
C LYS A 545 -32.35 10.56 10.72
N VAL A 546 -31.04 10.53 11.01
CA VAL A 546 -30.40 11.39 12.01
C VAL A 546 -29.19 12.07 11.38
N VAL A 547 -29.09 13.39 11.53
CA VAL A 547 -27.86 14.15 11.24
C VAL A 547 -27.20 14.53 12.56
N VAL A 548 -25.89 14.40 12.66
CA VAL A 548 -25.10 14.73 13.85
C VAL A 548 -24.10 15.81 13.49
N LEU A 549 -24.17 16.95 14.18
CA LEU A 549 -23.08 17.94 14.19
C LEU A 549 -22.17 17.61 15.38
N ALA A 550 -20.90 17.31 15.13
CA ALA A 550 -19.97 16.89 16.18
C ALA A 550 -18.71 17.75 16.20
N ASP A 551 -18.33 18.22 17.38
CA ASP A 551 -17.02 18.82 17.58
C ASP A 551 -15.93 17.73 17.41
N PRO A 552 -14.73 18.04 16.88
CA PRO A 552 -13.68 17.04 16.72
C PRO A 552 -13.35 16.33 18.04
N HIS A 553 -12.96 15.05 17.96
CA HIS A 553 -12.56 14.26 19.12
C HIS A 553 -11.57 13.16 18.71
N GLY A 554 -10.43 13.07 19.39
CA GLY A 554 -9.37 12.13 19.05
C GLY A 554 -8.74 12.40 17.68
N TRP A 555 -7.99 11.41 17.17
CA TRP A 555 -7.15 11.56 15.97
C TRP A 555 -7.37 10.46 14.92
N ASP A 556 -8.25 9.50 15.17
CA ASP A 556 -8.55 8.36 14.29
C ASP A 556 -9.07 8.78 12.91
N ASP A 557 -9.75 9.91 12.83
CA ASP A 557 -10.16 10.58 11.59
C ASP A 557 -8.99 10.76 10.59
N LEU A 558 -7.73 10.81 11.07
CA LEU A 558 -6.54 10.88 10.23
C LEU A 558 -6.29 9.59 9.44
N ILE A 559 -6.61 8.42 10.00
CA ILE A 559 -6.37 7.11 9.36
C ILE A 559 -7.58 6.60 8.60
N THR A 560 -8.79 6.82 9.12
CA THR A 560 -10.05 6.40 8.49
C THR A 560 -10.54 7.35 7.39
N SER A 561 -10.03 8.59 7.36
CA SER A 561 -10.53 9.67 6.52
C SER A 561 -12.02 10.00 6.74
N ARG A 562 -12.56 9.67 7.93
CA ARG A 562 -13.98 9.84 8.28
C ARG A 562 -14.17 10.49 9.64
N ALA A 563 -15.30 11.15 9.83
CA ALA A 563 -15.60 11.90 11.03
C ALA A 563 -15.79 11.00 12.25
N LEU A 564 -15.10 11.36 13.33
CA LEU A 564 -15.34 10.84 14.67
C LEU A 564 -15.23 9.30 14.72
N THR A 565 -14.20 8.66 14.17
CA THR A 565 -14.13 7.17 14.16
C THR A 565 -13.57 6.55 15.45
N GLY A 566 -12.97 7.34 16.34
CA GLY A 566 -12.45 6.89 17.64
C GLY A 566 -13.54 6.62 18.70
N THR A 567 -13.15 6.55 19.97
CA THR A 567 -13.96 6.06 21.10
C THR A 567 -15.33 6.72 21.20
N ARG A 568 -15.39 8.06 21.14
CA ARG A 568 -16.64 8.83 21.22
C ARG A 568 -17.62 8.50 20.09
N GLY A 569 -17.08 8.17 18.91
CA GLY A 569 -17.83 7.81 17.72
C GLY A 569 -18.44 6.42 17.71
N GLN A 570 -17.81 5.49 18.43
CA GLN A 570 -18.23 4.10 18.60
C GLN A 570 -19.37 4.00 19.64
N TYR A 571 -19.31 4.81 20.70
CA TYR A 571 -20.48 5.06 21.56
C TYR A 571 -21.63 5.77 20.82
N LEU A 572 -21.31 6.71 19.90
CA LEU A 572 -22.32 7.34 19.05
C LEU A 572 -23.00 6.32 18.12
N HIS A 573 -22.26 5.34 17.59
CA HIS A 573 -22.90 4.27 16.82
C HIS A 573 -23.72 3.31 17.69
N GLY A 574 -23.25 2.98 18.91
CA GLY A 574 -24.03 2.22 19.89
C GLY A 574 -25.41 2.83 20.12
N LEU A 575 -25.49 4.16 20.32
CA LEU A 575 -26.76 4.88 20.41
C LEU A 575 -27.61 4.77 19.12
N MET A 576 -27.01 4.73 17.92
CA MET A 576 -27.77 4.58 16.66
C MET A 576 -28.36 3.17 16.51
N ARG A 577 -27.66 2.13 17.01
CA ARG A 577 -28.19 0.76 17.11
C ARG A 577 -29.32 0.66 18.14
N ASP A 578 -29.11 1.19 19.34
CA ASP A 578 -30.14 1.29 20.39
C ASP A 578 -31.44 1.93 19.85
N LEU A 579 -31.31 2.93 18.96
CA LEU A 579 -32.41 3.68 18.34
C LEU A 579 -33.06 3.01 17.11
N GLY A 580 -32.57 1.87 16.61
CA GLY A 580 -33.03 1.29 15.33
C GLY A 580 -32.77 2.20 14.12
N VAL A 581 -31.73 3.04 14.22
CA VAL A 581 -31.20 3.85 13.12
C VAL A 581 -30.14 3.09 12.34
N GLU A 582 -29.43 2.17 13.01
CA GLU A 582 -28.32 1.38 12.46
C GLU A 582 -27.29 2.29 11.76
N ASP A 583 -27.13 2.19 10.44
CA ASP A 583 -26.22 3.00 9.63
C ASP A 583 -26.90 4.19 8.93
N GLN A 584 -28.21 4.39 9.11
CA GLN A 584 -29.00 5.41 8.41
C GLN A 584 -28.85 6.82 9.00
N TYR A 585 -27.61 7.23 9.28
CA TYR A 585 -27.25 8.51 9.87
C TYR A 585 -26.01 9.13 9.23
N LEU A 586 -25.84 10.43 9.43
CA LEU A 586 -24.76 11.25 8.89
C LEU A 586 -24.11 12.05 10.01
N VAL A 587 -22.79 11.92 10.19
CA VAL A 587 -21.99 12.77 11.09
C VAL A 587 -21.25 13.81 10.25
N ILE A 588 -21.31 15.08 10.65
CA ILE A 588 -20.57 16.21 10.09
C ILE A 588 -19.73 16.84 11.20
N LYS A 589 -18.45 17.09 10.96
CA LYS A 589 -17.61 17.83 11.93
C LYS A 589 -17.96 19.31 11.93
N THR A 590 -18.05 19.91 13.12
CA THR A 590 -18.17 21.37 13.29
C THR A 590 -17.05 22.10 12.57
N VAL A 591 -15.82 21.58 12.67
CA VAL A 591 -14.65 22.03 11.90
C VAL A 591 -13.81 20.80 11.47
N PRO A 592 -13.33 20.70 10.22
CA PRO A 592 -12.60 19.52 9.72
C PRO A 592 -11.11 19.52 10.11
N PHE A 593 -10.80 19.87 11.37
CA PHE A 593 -9.44 20.04 11.91
C PHE A 593 -9.32 19.37 13.28
N GLY A 594 -8.10 19.25 13.79
CA GLY A 594 -7.88 18.94 15.21
C GLY A 594 -8.17 20.16 16.08
N MET A 595 -8.97 20.00 17.13
CA MET A 595 -9.30 21.07 18.11
C MET A 595 -9.17 20.61 19.58
N GLU A 596 -8.57 19.43 19.82
CA GLU A 596 -8.35 18.90 21.16
C GLU A 596 -7.39 19.82 21.94
N GLY A 597 -7.84 20.34 23.09
CA GLY A 597 -7.08 21.33 23.88
C GLY A 597 -7.04 22.74 23.27
N ALA A 598 -8.02 23.13 22.46
CA ALA A 598 -8.23 24.51 22.03
C ALA A 598 -9.06 25.34 23.03
N THR A 599 -8.71 26.62 23.19
CA THR A 599 -9.44 27.58 24.03
C THR A 599 -10.64 28.17 23.28
N ASP A 600 -11.56 28.78 24.02
CA ASP A 600 -12.78 29.39 23.50
C ASP A 600 -12.48 30.50 22.48
N GLU A 601 -11.39 31.25 22.64
CA GLU A 601 -10.93 32.27 21.67
C GLU A 601 -10.40 31.63 20.38
N GLU A 602 -9.63 30.55 20.49
CA GLU A 602 -9.12 29.80 19.33
C GLU A 602 -10.27 29.17 18.55
N TRP A 603 -11.23 28.57 19.25
CA TRP A 603 -12.47 28.06 18.69
C TRP A 603 -13.28 29.16 17.99
N SER A 604 -13.47 30.31 18.61
CA SER A 604 -14.18 31.45 18.02
C SER A 604 -13.59 31.86 16.67
N VAL A 605 -12.25 31.99 16.58
CA VAL A 605 -11.55 32.32 15.33
C VAL A 605 -11.71 31.21 14.28
N VAL A 606 -11.52 29.94 14.65
CA VAL A 606 -11.64 28.84 13.68
C VAL A 606 -13.09 28.69 13.19
N LEU A 607 -14.08 28.90 14.05
CA LEU A 607 -15.50 28.89 13.69
C LEU A 607 -15.83 29.99 12.67
N GLU A 608 -15.37 31.23 12.89
CA GLU A 608 -15.55 32.33 11.93
C GLU A 608 -14.97 31.98 10.55
N GLN A 609 -13.71 31.54 10.51
CA GLN A 609 -13.02 31.19 9.26
C GLN A 609 -13.59 29.96 8.53
N THR A 610 -14.47 29.20 9.19
CA THR A 610 -15.12 27.99 8.63
C THR A 610 -16.66 28.10 8.55
N ALA A 611 -17.23 29.28 8.80
CA ALA A 611 -18.68 29.48 8.81
C ALA A 611 -19.34 29.13 7.47
N GLN A 612 -18.74 29.53 6.34
CA GLN A 612 -19.30 29.21 5.01
C GLN A 612 -19.34 27.71 4.71
N TYR A 613 -18.34 26.95 5.20
CA TYR A 613 -18.31 25.49 5.07
C TYR A 613 -19.52 24.86 5.76
N ARG A 614 -19.77 25.16 7.05
CA ARG A 614 -20.94 24.63 7.78
C ARG A 614 -22.25 25.10 7.16
N GLN A 615 -22.40 26.40 6.88
CA GLN A 615 -23.64 26.99 6.37
C GLN A 615 -24.07 26.37 5.03
N LYS A 616 -23.16 26.28 4.05
CA LYS A 616 -23.48 25.70 2.73
C LYS A 616 -23.74 24.20 2.82
N LEU A 617 -23.00 23.48 3.68
CA LEU A 617 -23.17 22.05 3.89
C LEU A 617 -24.52 21.71 4.52
N PHE A 618 -24.89 22.36 5.63
CA PHE A 618 -26.20 22.14 6.26
C PHE A 618 -27.37 22.60 5.39
N ALA A 619 -27.25 23.73 4.68
CA ALA A 619 -28.27 24.19 3.74
C ALA A 619 -28.51 23.18 2.59
N GLN A 620 -27.47 22.48 2.14
CA GLN A 620 -27.62 21.44 1.11
C GLN A 620 -28.13 20.11 1.69
N ILE A 621 -27.69 19.68 2.88
CA ILE A 621 -28.20 18.48 3.58
C ILE A 621 -29.71 18.61 3.86
N MET A 622 -30.15 19.73 4.42
CA MET A 622 -31.57 19.99 4.76
C MET A 622 -32.45 20.28 3.54
N LYS A 623 -31.86 20.41 2.35
CA LYS A 623 -32.56 20.52 1.07
C LYS A 623 -32.76 19.15 0.42
N ASP A 624 -31.75 18.27 0.51
CA ASP A 624 -31.81 16.92 -0.07
C ASP A 624 -32.50 15.89 0.83
N SER A 625 -32.44 16.07 2.15
CA SER A 625 -32.98 15.12 3.13
C SER A 625 -33.80 15.80 4.22
N LYS A 626 -34.57 15.00 4.97
CA LYS A 626 -35.45 15.43 6.06
C LYS A 626 -35.25 14.51 7.28
N PRO A 627 -34.18 14.69 8.05
CA PRO A 627 -33.94 13.87 9.24
C PRO A 627 -35.04 14.07 10.29
N ASP A 628 -35.36 13.01 11.03
CA ASP A 628 -36.35 13.01 12.10
C ASP A 628 -35.96 13.97 13.24
N PHE A 629 -34.66 14.09 13.49
CA PHE A 629 -34.03 15.05 14.40
C PHE A 629 -32.53 15.18 14.11
N ILE A 630 -31.92 16.20 14.72
CA ILE A 630 -30.47 16.44 14.70
C ILE A 630 -29.90 16.19 16.09
N ILE A 631 -28.70 15.62 16.19
CA ILE A 631 -27.89 15.58 17.43
C ILE A 631 -26.77 16.62 17.32
N THR A 632 -26.43 17.28 18.44
CA THR A 632 -25.16 18.01 18.56
C THR A 632 -24.29 17.37 19.64
N ASP A 633 -23.11 16.88 19.28
CA ASP A 633 -22.11 16.34 20.21
C ASP A 633 -20.98 17.33 20.46
N GLY A 634 -20.96 17.93 21.65
CA GLY A 634 -20.07 19.03 22.01
C GLY A 634 -20.78 20.40 22.09
N ASP A 635 -20.14 21.35 22.75
CA ASP A 635 -20.74 22.65 23.05
C ASP A 635 -20.67 23.64 21.88
N TYR A 636 -19.67 23.56 21.01
CA TYR A 636 -19.59 24.43 19.82
C TYR A 636 -20.59 23.98 18.75
N ALA A 637 -20.74 22.66 18.55
CA ALA A 637 -21.81 22.08 17.76
C ALA A 637 -23.21 22.54 18.23
N LYS A 638 -23.43 22.53 19.55
CA LYS A 638 -24.69 22.96 20.21
C LYS A 638 -25.00 24.45 20.02
N GLU A 639 -23.98 25.31 19.96
CA GLU A 639 -24.18 26.74 19.70
C GLU A 639 -24.36 27.01 18.20
N GLU A 640 -23.53 26.44 17.34
CA GLU A 640 -23.57 26.66 15.89
C GLU A 640 -24.85 26.18 15.21
N ILE A 641 -25.44 25.06 15.65
CA ILE A 641 -26.65 24.51 15.01
C ILE A 641 -27.80 25.51 14.95
N LYS A 642 -27.87 26.45 15.92
CA LYS A 642 -28.88 27.51 16.01
C LYS A 642 -28.87 28.45 14.80
N ASN A 643 -27.71 28.57 14.14
CA ASN A 643 -27.48 29.40 12.96
C ASN A 643 -27.56 28.60 11.64
N LEU A 644 -27.65 27.27 11.73
CA LEU A 644 -27.55 26.35 10.57
C LEU A 644 -28.90 25.73 10.16
N VAL A 645 -29.90 25.69 11.05
CA VAL A 645 -31.23 25.13 10.76
C VAL A 645 -32.37 26.02 11.24
N ALA A 646 -33.53 25.89 10.60
CA ALA A 646 -34.73 26.64 10.95
C ALA A 646 -35.31 26.22 12.31
N SER A 647 -36.00 27.15 12.99
CA SER A 647 -36.52 27.04 14.36
C SER A 647 -37.61 25.97 14.61
N GLY A 648 -37.92 25.14 13.62
CA GLY A 648 -38.82 23.99 13.73
C GLY A 648 -38.11 22.61 13.71
N VAL A 649 -36.79 22.57 13.49
CA VAL A 649 -36.04 21.30 13.48
C VAL A 649 -35.80 20.82 14.91
N LYS A 650 -36.07 19.54 15.19
CA LYS A 650 -35.80 18.92 16.50
C LYS A 650 -34.30 18.78 16.69
N VAL A 651 -33.74 19.36 17.76
CA VAL A 651 -32.31 19.24 18.10
C VAL A 651 -32.14 18.60 19.48
N ILE A 652 -31.24 17.62 19.58
CA ILE A 652 -30.90 16.90 20.80
C ILE A 652 -29.43 17.15 21.16
N ASN A 653 -29.23 17.93 22.21
CA ASN A 653 -27.88 18.27 22.68
C ASN A 653 -27.33 17.12 23.54
N LEU A 654 -26.12 16.68 23.18
CA LEU A 654 -25.37 15.57 23.77
C LEU A 654 -24.02 16.12 24.29
N SER A 655 -23.94 16.30 25.62
CA SER A 655 -22.81 16.98 26.28
C SER A 655 -21.57 16.09 26.39
N ARG A 656 -20.39 16.71 26.48
CA ARG A 656 -19.09 16.03 26.70
C ARG A 656 -18.58 16.23 28.13
N ARG A 657 -17.72 15.33 28.57
CA ARG A 657 -16.81 15.46 29.74
C ARG A 657 -15.56 14.65 29.46
N ASP A 658 -14.39 15.24 29.60
CA ASP A 658 -13.11 14.61 29.25
C ASP A 658 -12.84 13.32 30.06
N SER A 659 -13.37 13.26 31.28
CA SER A 659 -13.30 12.09 32.17
C SER A 659 -14.30 10.96 31.86
N SER A 660 -15.19 11.11 30.87
CA SER A 660 -16.21 10.10 30.55
C SER A 660 -16.68 10.19 29.10
N MET A 661 -16.19 9.28 28.26
CA MET A 661 -16.58 9.14 26.85
C MET A 661 -18.05 8.76 26.66
N THR A 662 -18.68 8.16 27.67
CA THR A 662 -20.11 7.82 27.72
C THR A 662 -21.02 8.97 28.19
N TYR A 663 -20.45 10.10 28.67
CA TYR A 663 -21.26 11.19 29.19
C TYR A 663 -22.20 11.77 28.12
N GLY A 664 -23.44 12.06 28.52
CA GLY A 664 -24.47 12.65 27.66
C GLY A 664 -25.36 11.65 26.90
N PHE A 665 -24.90 10.42 26.62
CA PHE A 665 -25.64 9.45 25.79
C PHE A 665 -27.01 9.05 26.37
N GLU A 666 -27.07 8.59 27.63
CA GLU A 666 -28.35 8.31 28.30
C GLU A 666 -29.32 9.50 28.28
N ALA A 667 -28.78 10.70 28.51
CA ALA A 667 -29.57 11.93 28.61
C ALA A 667 -30.08 12.42 27.25
N ALA A 668 -29.44 12.00 26.15
CA ALA A 668 -29.96 12.16 24.80
C ALA A 668 -31.04 11.10 24.50
N ALA A 669 -30.79 9.82 24.80
CA ALA A 669 -31.76 8.74 24.60
C ALA A 669 -33.08 9.01 25.34
N LYS A 670 -33.02 9.41 26.62
CA LYS A 670 -34.17 9.81 27.46
C LYS A 670 -34.93 11.07 26.97
N LYS A 671 -34.42 11.78 25.95
CA LYS A 671 -35.13 12.82 25.19
C LYS A 671 -35.68 12.27 23.88
N ILE A 672 -34.87 11.54 23.11
CA ILE A 672 -35.24 10.96 21.81
C ILE A 672 -36.41 9.97 21.97
N SER A 673 -36.46 9.20 23.06
CA SER A 673 -37.54 8.25 23.34
C SER A 673 -38.92 8.87 23.61
N LYS A 674 -39.03 10.20 23.55
CA LYS A 674 -40.29 10.95 23.55
C LYS A 674 -40.81 11.24 22.14
N PHE A 675 -40.00 11.03 21.10
CA PHE A 675 -40.38 11.23 19.71
C PHE A 675 -41.21 10.06 19.17
N ILE A 676 -42.14 10.38 18.26
CA ILE A 676 -42.85 9.37 17.46
C ILE A 676 -41.81 8.64 16.60
N GLY A 677 -41.87 7.31 16.56
CA GLY A 677 -40.85 6.43 15.96
C GLY A 677 -39.88 5.80 16.97
N TYR A 678 -39.61 6.47 18.09
CA TYR A 678 -38.53 6.08 19.04
C TYR A 678 -39.03 5.76 20.46
N LYS A 679 -40.35 5.63 20.64
CA LYS A 679 -40.97 5.45 21.96
C LYS A 679 -40.47 4.18 22.66
N GLY A 680 -39.98 4.33 23.88
CA GLY A 680 -39.52 3.22 24.71
C GLY A 680 -38.07 2.77 24.47
N VAL A 681 -37.33 3.44 23.57
CA VAL A 681 -35.88 3.18 23.45
C VAL A 681 -35.16 3.61 24.74
N GLU A 682 -34.32 2.72 25.24
CA GLU A 682 -33.29 2.99 26.25
C GLU A 682 -31.92 2.85 25.58
N ALA A 683 -30.91 3.59 26.05
CA ALA A 683 -29.54 3.41 25.56
C ALA A 683 -28.81 2.37 26.40
N SER A 684 -28.15 1.42 25.74
CA SER A 684 -27.25 0.45 26.36
C SER A 684 -26.04 1.13 27.00
N GLY A 685 -25.63 2.29 26.45
CA GLY A 685 -24.40 2.98 26.83
C GLY A 685 -23.13 2.23 26.40
N GLN A 686 -23.27 1.21 25.55
CA GLN A 686 -22.19 0.36 25.08
C GLN A 686 -21.51 0.94 23.83
N MET A 687 -20.29 0.46 23.58
CA MET A 687 -19.51 0.77 22.40
C MET A 687 -19.89 -0.21 21.29
N ALA A 688 -20.04 0.26 20.05
CA ALA A 688 -20.27 -0.58 18.88
C ALA A 688 -19.24 -0.28 17.79
N ASN A 689 -18.82 -1.29 17.04
CA ASN A 689 -17.91 -1.14 15.91
C ASN A 689 -18.54 -0.22 14.85
N ILE A 690 -17.78 0.75 14.29
CA ILE A 690 -18.31 1.64 13.24
C ILE A 690 -18.79 0.79 12.05
N PRO A 691 -20.03 0.99 11.57
CA PRO A 691 -20.63 0.09 10.59
C PRO A 691 -19.87 0.23 9.28
N ARG A 692 -19.70 -0.87 8.55
CA ARG A 692 -18.76 -0.89 7.42
C ARG A 692 -19.15 0.09 6.31
N SER A 693 -20.44 0.39 6.13
CA SER A 693 -20.98 1.41 5.22
C SER A 693 -20.59 2.86 5.56
N HIS A 694 -19.93 3.09 6.71
CA HIS A 694 -19.43 4.39 7.17
C HIS A 694 -17.89 4.53 7.04
N LEU A 695 -17.21 3.51 6.52
CA LEU A 695 -15.76 3.45 6.38
C LEU A 695 -15.37 3.25 4.91
N SER A 696 -14.27 3.87 4.45
CA SER A 696 -13.83 3.75 3.05
C SER A 696 -13.46 2.31 2.68
N PHE A 697 -13.44 2.00 1.38
CA PHE A 697 -12.94 0.70 0.89
C PHE A 697 -11.57 0.34 1.49
N TYR A 698 -10.69 1.34 1.64
CA TYR A 698 -9.32 1.17 2.12
C TYR A 698 -9.14 1.40 3.62
N ALA A 699 -10.22 1.56 4.39
CA ALA A 699 -10.18 1.42 5.85
C ALA A 699 -10.04 -0.07 6.23
N ARG A 700 -9.36 -0.35 7.35
CA ARG A 700 -9.10 -1.72 7.84
C ARG A 700 -10.23 -2.24 8.72
N THR A 701 -10.28 -3.55 8.95
CA THR A 701 -11.31 -4.17 9.82
C THR A 701 -11.14 -3.86 11.31
N TRP A 702 -9.98 -3.37 11.76
CA TRP A 702 -9.76 -2.87 13.14
C TRP A 702 -9.93 -1.35 13.30
N GLU A 703 -10.17 -0.62 12.20
CA GLU A 703 -10.31 0.84 12.25
C GLU A 703 -11.74 1.22 12.64
N GLY A 704 -11.89 1.87 13.80
CA GLY A 704 -13.20 2.22 14.35
C GLY A 704 -13.86 1.11 15.19
N THR A 705 -13.08 0.21 15.81
CA THR A 705 -13.63 -0.93 16.56
C THR A 705 -13.22 -0.99 18.04
N SER A 706 -12.06 -0.45 18.40
CA SER A 706 -11.40 -0.70 19.70
C SER A 706 -11.08 0.60 20.45
N GLY A 707 -12.01 1.56 20.42
CA GLY A 707 -11.76 2.92 20.84
C GLY A 707 -10.80 3.65 19.88
N ASP A 708 -10.10 4.66 20.38
CA ASP A 708 -9.12 5.45 19.62
C ASP A 708 -7.88 4.60 19.30
N ARG A 709 -7.36 4.72 18.07
CA ARG A 709 -6.18 4.01 17.52
C ARG A 709 -5.01 4.94 17.19
N VAL A 710 -5.22 6.27 17.21
CA VAL A 710 -4.20 7.27 16.87
C VAL A 710 -3.88 8.16 18.08
N ILE A 711 -2.60 8.32 18.40
CA ILE A 711 -2.11 9.22 19.46
C ILE A 711 -1.22 10.33 18.90
N ASN A 712 -1.45 11.56 19.38
CA ASN A 712 -0.70 12.75 19.03
C ASN A 712 0.70 12.79 19.68
N GLY A 713 1.69 13.32 18.97
CA GLY A 713 3.05 13.51 19.47
C GLY A 713 3.15 14.61 20.54
N GLN A 714 4.18 14.54 21.38
CA GLN A 714 4.38 15.51 22.47
C GLN A 714 5.32 16.67 22.09
N GLY A 715 5.12 17.83 22.73
CA GLY A 715 5.99 19.01 22.59
C GLY A 715 5.97 19.59 21.17
N LYS A 716 7.16 19.87 20.60
CA LYS A 716 7.31 20.45 19.23
C LYS A 716 6.75 19.59 18.08
N HIS A 717 6.25 18.39 18.37
CA HIS A 717 5.65 17.47 17.40
C HIS A 717 4.12 17.38 17.50
N ALA A 718 3.52 17.99 18.52
CA ALA A 718 2.07 18.00 18.70
C ALA A 718 1.36 18.62 17.50
N GLY A 719 0.32 17.94 17.02
CA GLY A 719 -0.45 18.35 15.84
C GLY A 719 0.25 18.12 14.50
N MET A 720 1.48 17.58 14.49
CA MET A 720 2.27 17.37 13.26
C MET A 720 2.65 15.90 13.07
N ALA A 721 3.01 15.20 14.16
CA ALA A 721 3.37 13.78 14.11
C ALA A 721 2.48 12.95 15.03
N PHE A 722 2.12 11.76 14.57
CA PHE A 722 1.14 10.88 15.19
C PHE A 722 1.67 9.45 15.20
N ALA A 723 1.22 8.64 16.16
CA ALA A 723 1.42 7.20 16.17
C ALA A 723 0.08 6.47 15.99
N GLU A 724 0.03 5.61 14.98
CA GLU A 724 -1.05 4.71 14.62
C GLU A 724 -0.77 3.34 15.24
N VAL A 725 -1.73 2.79 15.99
CA VAL A 725 -1.58 1.53 16.76
C VAL A 725 -2.62 0.51 16.28
N ALA A 726 -2.15 -0.56 15.63
CA ALA A 726 -2.97 -1.75 15.38
C ALA A 726 -3.06 -2.59 16.67
N PRO A 727 -4.25 -3.06 17.09
CA PRO A 727 -4.40 -3.88 18.31
C PRO A 727 -3.86 -5.30 18.12
N ALA A 728 -3.46 -5.96 19.22
CA ALA A 728 -2.87 -7.30 19.23
C ALA A 728 -3.74 -8.36 18.52
N TRP A 729 -5.06 -8.35 18.80
CA TRP A 729 -6.03 -9.25 18.16
C TRP A 729 -6.12 -9.07 16.63
N ALA A 730 -5.64 -7.95 16.08
CA ALA A 730 -5.59 -7.69 14.65
C ALA A 730 -4.29 -8.16 13.96
N PHE A 731 -3.27 -8.63 14.70
CA PHE A 731 -1.97 -9.00 14.10
C PHE A 731 -1.26 -10.22 14.69
N GLU A 732 -1.65 -10.70 15.88
CA GLU A 732 -1.10 -11.92 16.53
C GLU A 732 -1.88 -13.19 16.18
N GLN A 733 -2.85 -13.06 15.29
CA GLN A 733 -3.73 -14.12 14.81
C GLN A 733 -2.96 -15.31 14.22
N LYS A 734 -3.48 -16.51 14.47
CA LYS A 734 -3.10 -17.75 13.80
C LYS A 734 -4.36 -18.32 13.16
N THR A 735 -4.70 -17.83 11.98
CA THR A 735 -5.83 -18.34 11.19
C THR A 735 -5.44 -19.61 10.45
N GLU A 736 -6.36 -20.56 10.34
CA GLU A 736 -6.17 -21.72 9.47
C GLU A 736 -6.04 -21.30 8.00
N ILE A 737 -5.30 -22.09 7.22
CA ILE A 737 -5.18 -21.90 5.78
C ILE A 737 -6.28 -22.73 5.12
N LYS A 738 -7.03 -22.14 4.19
CA LYS A 738 -8.04 -22.85 3.38
C LYS A 738 -7.39 -24.03 2.65
N ASP A 739 -8.04 -25.19 2.63
CA ASP A 739 -7.56 -26.45 2.03
C ASP A 739 -6.91 -26.25 0.65
N GLU A 740 -7.53 -25.46 -0.24
CA GLU A 740 -7.00 -25.13 -1.57
C GLU A 740 -5.61 -24.48 -1.51
N THR A 741 -5.42 -23.52 -0.60
CA THR A 741 -4.13 -22.84 -0.38
C THR A 741 -3.12 -23.75 0.32
N GLU A 742 -3.57 -24.70 1.16
CA GLU A 742 -2.68 -25.71 1.76
C GLU A 742 -2.16 -26.69 0.69
N MET A 743 -3.03 -27.16 -0.20
CA MET A 743 -2.64 -27.96 -1.37
C MET A 743 -1.65 -27.21 -2.28
N GLU A 744 -1.82 -25.89 -2.45
CA GLU A 744 -0.86 -25.06 -3.18
C GLU A 744 0.49 -24.93 -2.44
N ILE A 745 0.51 -24.86 -1.12
CA ILE A 745 1.75 -24.90 -0.31
C ILE A 745 2.44 -26.25 -0.44
N ASP A 746 1.70 -27.36 -0.35
CA ASP A 746 2.24 -28.71 -0.49
C ASP A 746 2.83 -28.94 -1.89
N LEU A 747 2.21 -28.42 -2.94
CA LEU A 747 2.78 -28.44 -4.29
C LEU A 747 4.12 -27.68 -4.38
N LEU A 748 4.32 -26.60 -3.62
CA LEU A 748 5.61 -25.91 -3.54
C LEU A 748 6.62 -26.68 -2.67
N ILE A 749 6.20 -27.32 -1.57
CA ILE A 749 7.07 -28.17 -0.74
C ILE A 749 7.54 -29.40 -1.54
N ASN A 750 6.66 -30.03 -2.31
CA ASN A 750 7.01 -31.15 -3.19
C ASN A 750 8.07 -30.74 -4.24
N LYS A 751 8.02 -29.52 -4.80
CA LYS A 751 9.09 -28.99 -5.67
C LYS A 751 10.46 -28.88 -4.97
N LEU A 752 10.51 -28.65 -3.65
CA LEU A 752 11.75 -28.70 -2.87
C LEU A 752 12.24 -30.14 -2.67
N ILE A 753 11.32 -31.08 -2.41
CA ILE A 753 11.62 -32.52 -2.26
C ILE A 753 12.18 -33.09 -3.57
N GLU A 754 11.43 -32.95 -4.67
CA GLU A 754 11.79 -33.41 -6.02
C GLU A 754 13.07 -32.73 -6.52
N GLY A 755 13.23 -31.44 -6.25
CA GLY A 755 14.40 -30.66 -6.63
C GLY A 755 15.66 -30.96 -5.81
N GLY A 756 15.59 -31.73 -4.71
CA GLY A 756 16.74 -32.06 -3.87
C GLY A 756 17.21 -30.93 -2.94
N PHE A 757 16.29 -30.09 -2.47
CA PHE A 757 16.58 -28.89 -1.66
C PHE A 757 16.29 -29.06 -0.17
N PRO A 758 16.84 -28.20 0.70
CA PRO A 758 16.48 -28.13 2.12
C PRO A 758 15.00 -27.76 2.32
N LEU A 759 14.29 -28.53 3.14
CA LEU A 759 12.88 -28.33 3.44
C LEU A 759 12.67 -27.16 4.44
N PRO A 760 11.45 -26.62 4.57
CA PRO A 760 11.17 -25.49 5.46
C PRO A 760 11.57 -25.76 6.92
N GLY A 761 12.65 -25.13 7.38
CA GLY A 761 13.18 -25.29 8.75
C GLY A 761 14.03 -26.55 8.97
N GLU A 762 14.37 -27.29 7.92
CA GLU A 762 15.28 -28.44 8.00
C GLU A 762 16.68 -27.99 8.45
N LYS A 763 17.30 -28.75 9.35
CA LYS A 763 18.71 -28.55 9.73
C LYS A 763 19.60 -29.09 8.62
N ILE A 764 20.75 -28.44 8.41
CA ILE A 764 21.67 -28.78 7.32
C ILE A 764 22.23 -30.21 7.45
N GLN A 765 22.45 -30.69 8.67
CA GLN A 765 22.78 -32.09 8.95
C GLN A 765 21.69 -33.05 8.41
N ASN A 766 20.44 -32.83 8.83
CA ASN A 766 19.28 -33.63 8.40
C ASN A 766 19.10 -33.60 6.86
N PHE A 767 19.39 -32.46 6.22
CA PHE A 767 19.36 -32.31 4.77
C PHE A 767 20.45 -33.17 4.08
N ILE A 768 21.69 -33.12 4.58
CA ILE A 768 22.81 -33.93 4.08
C ILE A 768 22.49 -35.43 4.24
N GLU A 769 22.06 -35.85 5.43
CA GLU A 769 21.60 -37.22 5.72
C GLU A 769 20.49 -37.68 4.77
N ARG A 770 19.43 -36.88 4.58
CA ARG A 770 18.29 -37.20 3.70
C ARG A 770 18.73 -37.36 2.25
N ARG A 771 19.67 -36.53 1.78
CA ARG A 771 20.22 -36.62 0.42
C ARG A 771 21.07 -37.89 0.24
N GLU A 772 21.88 -38.25 1.22
CA GLU A 772 22.78 -39.41 1.14
C GLU A 772 22.04 -40.76 1.25
N ILE A 773 20.88 -40.79 1.93
CA ILE A 773 20.04 -41.98 2.08
C ILE A 773 19.17 -42.25 0.83
N GLN A 774 18.83 -41.24 0.03
CA GLN A 774 17.85 -41.35 -1.07
C GLN A 774 18.36 -41.47 -2.55
N PRO A 775 19.56 -42.02 -2.90
CA PRO A 775 20.01 -42.12 -4.30
C PRO A 775 19.11 -42.92 -5.27
N GLY A 776 18.29 -43.86 -4.79
CA GLY A 776 17.64 -44.86 -5.67
C GLY A 776 16.24 -45.34 -5.29
N LEU A 777 15.56 -44.71 -4.32
CA LEU A 777 14.18 -45.08 -3.95
C LEU A 777 13.15 -44.55 -4.97
N SER A 778 12.09 -45.31 -5.21
CA SER A 778 10.96 -44.89 -6.05
C SER A 778 10.05 -43.87 -5.36
N PHE A 779 9.15 -43.25 -6.13
CA PHE A 779 8.22 -42.23 -5.66
C PHE A 779 7.42 -42.65 -4.41
N ILE A 780 6.83 -43.85 -4.43
CA ILE A 780 5.99 -44.37 -3.33
C ILE A 780 6.85 -44.64 -2.08
N GLU A 781 8.05 -45.19 -2.26
CA GLU A 781 8.96 -45.50 -1.15
C GLU A 781 9.46 -44.21 -0.46
N LYS A 782 9.77 -43.17 -1.23
CA LYS A 782 10.14 -41.85 -0.69
C LYS A 782 8.99 -41.21 0.10
N PHE A 783 7.77 -41.24 -0.44
CA PHE A 783 6.58 -40.68 0.21
C PHE A 783 6.21 -41.41 1.51
N VAL A 784 6.23 -42.74 1.50
CA VAL A 784 5.96 -43.56 2.70
C VAL A 784 7.07 -43.39 3.75
N ALA A 785 8.34 -43.33 3.36
CA ALA A 785 9.45 -43.14 4.30
C ALA A 785 9.38 -41.79 5.03
N GLU A 786 8.99 -40.70 4.35
CA GLU A 786 8.88 -39.39 5.01
C GLU A 786 7.61 -39.28 5.87
N LEU A 787 6.46 -39.84 5.44
CA LEU A 787 5.26 -39.94 6.28
C LEU A 787 5.51 -40.69 7.60
N VAL A 788 6.30 -41.77 7.55
CA VAL A 788 6.68 -42.56 8.74
C VAL A 788 7.76 -41.88 9.60
N ARG A 789 8.38 -40.78 9.12
CA ARG A 789 9.39 -39.99 9.86
C ARG A 789 8.86 -38.64 10.38
N VAL A 790 7.72 -38.19 9.89
CA VAL A 790 7.04 -36.95 10.32
C VAL A 790 5.94 -37.22 11.35
N ALA A 791 5.44 -38.46 11.41
CA ALA A 791 4.58 -38.98 12.49
C ALA A 791 5.37 -39.45 13.73
#